data_AF-A0A7V8V859-F1
#
_entry.id   AF-A0A7V8V859-F1
#
_cell.length_a   1.000
_cell.length_b   1.000
_cell.length_c   1.000
_cell.angle_alpha   90.00
_cell.angle_beta   90.00
_cell.angle_gamma   90.00
#
_symmetry.space_group_name_H-M   'P 1'
#
loop_
_entity.id
_entity.type
_entity.pdbx_description
1 polymer ?
#
loop_
_entity_poly.entity_id
_entity_poly.type
_entity_poly.pdbx_seq_one_letter_code
_entity_poly.pdbx_strand_id
1 'polypeptide(L)'
;MNSGILRTTWIAALVMCGTLIAFNSGRADDAFPDDIWREIPVYHHGRVKPMDGYARQVVQKITEFNKSKPKFNLTDYYTEEELQKPELKGALEVFPDGELRKFTPSELIYEWTARPEKWERVPFIYLGREDVRAELGFPINSDNSIKLNFVSPHDIATSEKLREYLKGMEKRRKEQAASGELEETAMDAHIWRELLFRYAVFREVSLDPRKEVVSTNPLPSPGERDRFIGQVYAAGKILFGDPNSGEERTLNSQLQTLQQFGGEHPLSIASKQLIDSYRDLHELSSAAYMDPMSVLNTPADEPIKPEFAPTTQETEPLIQEFQAAAHALGNILEEQRDNVNDSTTLTDDEYNNIKPMFQSMLVRVRQLEHNAMEIHLALYENANAGALTASTSMDRGGNHLQIVPSLNPYALSKSRDPSDLSQPWLGMTTVLYGSDAVLAQYDMGLINAVRANWSTAKEAYESGGDVRPAMQKLADSLQRLGDQDTQQRVAVIEETIGSTEKDSGILAYTAYPAVNSYRIATEVRYNTLDPFMYAWIFTFIATIGFALAFAVMRKPMFWMGVGFLVFGLIWSTYGFYMRVIVTGWAPVTNMYETVIFVPWVVCSLGLMFLLLPLVDRGRLAAWRATAAPFTWEQSQLESGQREMFSTGVWSVFNWVSLAIRVPLMLGMIHFMTMRPVYDGNRPIINLTDFGEQMAAHGIIYAAIFLLVKLLVLGLSVWYIPRLLLAAIGLPIFCGYDWSIDGQLQDKFQKTYHRNYYGLAASACGTFLLCVASIAPIVDTGSSRVLNTEFSPLQPVLRSNVWLTIHVLTIVASYGAGILAWGLGWLALGYYMFGRYRAPVVASPLNEGLAPAHGHSPQMSYRPPEECFTLGQQCYRAIQVAVLLLASGTILGGIWADVSWGRFWGWDPKEVWALVTLLIYVAILHARFAGWFNNFGMVVGTIIGFSAIVGSWYGVNFLLPLFKGGDAVGLHSYGSGGKGSEIMVMGFVAANWIALGFVALRFQISKLSVVDENEVEEVVIKDDLPEDRDESEEDFTDTK
;
A
#
# COMPACT_ATOMS: atom_id res chain seq x y z
N MET A 1 -4.91 29.54 -40.89
CA MET A 1 -4.13 28.30 -40.80
C MET A 1 -5.02 27.13 -41.22
N ASN A 2 -4.65 26.40 -42.27
CA ASN A 2 -5.38 25.20 -42.73
C ASN A 2 -5.21 24.05 -41.73
N SER A 3 -6.34 23.55 -41.25
CA SER A 3 -6.57 22.62 -40.14
C SER A 3 -6.25 21.15 -40.47
N GLY A 4 -5.06 20.87 -41.02
CA GLY A 4 -4.64 19.49 -41.34
C GLY A 4 -3.97 18.79 -40.16
N ILE A 5 -2.93 19.40 -39.60
CA ILE A 5 -2.02 18.75 -38.64
C ILE A 5 -2.68 18.55 -37.27
N LEU A 6 -3.42 19.54 -36.77
CA LEU A 6 -4.14 19.40 -35.50
C LEU A 6 -5.24 18.33 -35.58
N ARG A 7 -5.97 18.24 -36.70
CA ARG A 7 -6.97 17.19 -36.91
C ARG A 7 -6.34 15.80 -37.00
N THR A 8 -5.24 15.64 -37.74
CA THR A 8 -4.58 14.32 -37.85
C THR A 8 -3.95 13.88 -36.53
N THR A 9 -3.40 14.80 -35.73
CA THR A 9 -2.83 14.46 -34.42
C THR A 9 -3.92 14.08 -33.41
N TRP A 10 -5.04 14.80 -33.40
CA TRP A 10 -6.21 14.47 -32.56
C TRP A 10 -6.89 13.16 -32.98
N ILE A 11 -7.03 12.91 -34.29
CA ILE A 11 -7.62 11.67 -34.81
C ILE A 11 -6.68 10.48 -34.55
N ALA A 12 -5.37 10.62 -34.74
CA ALA A 12 -4.41 9.56 -34.44
C ALA A 12 -4.37 9.21 -32.94
N ALA A 13 -4.48 10.21 -32.06
CA ALA A 13 -4.59 10.00 -30.61
C ALA A 13 -5.89 9.28 -30.24
N LEU A 14 -7.04 9.68 -30.82
CA LEU A 14 -8.33 9.02 -30.61
C LEU A 14 -8.39 7.60 -31.18
N VAL A 15 -7.76 7.37 -32.35
CA VAL A 15 -7.67 6.04 -32.96
C VAL A 15 -6.75 5.14 -32.16
N MET A 16 -5.59 5.62 -31.67
CA MET A 16 -4.74 4.85 -30.75
C MET A 16 -5.43 4.51 -29.43
N CYS A 17 -6.18 5.47 -28.85
CA CYS A 17 -7.00 5.23 -27.66
C CYS A 17 -8.11 4.20 -27.93
N GLY A 18 -8.77 4.28 -29.11
CA GLY A 18 -9.80 3.34 -29.53
C GLY A 18 -9.25 1.93 -29.78
N THR A 19 -8.08 1.81 -30.39
CA THR A 19 -7.45 0.50 -30.64
C THR A 19 -6.93 -0.17 -29.37
N LEU A 20 -6.44 0.59 -28.38
CA LEU A 20 -6.02 0.02 -27.09
C LEU A 20 -7.21 -0.46 -26.24
N ILE A 21 -8.38 0.17 -26.37
CA ILE A 21 -9.62 -0.27 -25.70
C ILE A 21 -10.23 -1.50 -26.40
N ALA A 22 -10.01 -1.66 -27.71
CA ALA A 22 -10.56 -2.79 -28.49
C ALA A 22 -9.81 -4.12 -28.30
N PHE A 23 -8.56 -4.12 -27.83
CA PHE A 23 -7.77 -5.34 -27.63
C PHE A 23 -8.15 -6.17 -26.39
N ASN A 24 -9.17 -5.76 -25.63
CA ASN A 24 -9.64 -6.51 -24.46
C ASN A 24 -11.00 -7.20 -24.69
N SER A 25 -11.39 -7.42 -25.95
CA SER A 25 -12.55 -8.25 -26.29
C SER A 25 -12.15 -9.74 -26.22
N GLY A 26 -12.60 -10.39 -25.14
CA GLY A 26 -12.65 -11.82 -24.86
C GLY A 26 -11.86 -12.77 -25.76
N ARG A 27 -10.71 -13.25 -25.28
CA ARG A 27 -10.18 -14.53 -25.74
C ARG A 27 -11.01 -15.65 -25.12
N ALA A 28 -11.79 -16.30 -25.96
CA ALA A 28 -12.60 -17.47 -25.71
C ALA A 28 -11.76 -18.76 -25.55
N ASP A 29 -10.61 -18.70 -24.87
CA ASP A 29 -9.65 -19.81 -24.74
C ASP A 29 -9.52 -20.38 -23.31
N ASP A 30 -10.14 -19.75 -22.30
CA ASP A 30 -10.06 -20.24 -20.92
C ASP A 30 -11.30 -21.12 -20.61
N ALA A 31 -11.11 -22.43 -20.46
CA ALA A 31 -12.16 -23.39 -20.10
C ALA A 31 -12.79 -23.13 -18.71
N PHE A 32 -12.11 -22.34 -17.86
CA PHE A 32 -12.57 -21.94 -16.53
C PHE A 32 -13.22 -20.54 -16.57
N PRO A 33 -14.42 -20.35 -15.99
CA PRO A 33 -15.11 -19.05 -15.95
C PRO A 33 -14.47 -18.08 -14.93
N ASP A 34 -13.24 -17.65 -15.22
CA ASP A 34 -12.43 -16.76 -14.37
C ASP A 34 -13.11 -15.43 -14.10
N ASP A 35 -13.94 -14.93 -15.01
CA ASP A 35 -14.71 -13.69 -14.85
C ASP A 35 -15.69 -13.72 -13.67
N ILE A 36 -16.31 -14.88 -13.40
CA ILE A 36 -17.25 -15.05 -12.30
C ILE A 36 -16.49 -15.30 -11.01
N TRP A 37 -15.58 -16.28 -11.01
CA TRP A 37 -14.88 -16.71 -9.80
C TRP A 37 -14.04 -15.59 -9.18
N ARG A 38 -13.36 -14.78 -10.01
CA ARG A 38 -12.44 -13.74 -9.56
C ARG A 38 -13.13 -12.55 -8.89
N GLU A 39 -14.42 -12.35 -9.12
CA GLU A 39 -15.22 -11.26 -8.54
C GLU A 39 -15.86 -11.63 -7.19
N ILE A 40 -15.79 -12.89 -6.77
CA ILE A 40 -16.36 -13.32 -5.48
C ILE A 40 -15.68 -12.54 -4.33
N PRO A 41 -16.44 -11.85 -3.45
CA PRO A 41 -15.88 -11.19 -2.28
C PRO A 41 -15.27 -12.18 -1.29
N VAL A 42 -14.07 -11.85 -0.82
CA VAL A 42 -13.35 -12.61 0.22
C VAL A 42 -12.75 -11.64 1.23
N TYR A 43 -12.63 -12.06 2.48
CA TYR A 43 -11.96 -11.27 3.52
C TYR A 43 -10.54 -11.79 3.70
N HIS A 44 -9.56 -10.89 3.58
CA HIS A 44 -8.16 -11.26 3.65
C HIS A 44 -7.29 -10.08 4.05
N HIS A 45 -6.42 -10.26 5.05
CA HIS A 45 -5.56 -9.21 5.62
C HIS A 45 -6.36 -7.95 6.05
N GLY A 46 -7.44 -8.13 6.80
CA GLY A 46 -8.15 -7.02 7.44
C GLY A 46 -9.09 -6.21 6.52
N ARG A 47 -9.36 -6.69 5.29
CA ARG A 47 -10.33 -6.05 4.37
C ARG A 47 -11.04 -7.06 3.48
N VAL A 48 -12.22 -6.67 3.02
CA VAL A 48 -12.92 -7.35 1.93
C VAL A 48 -12.28 -6.97 0.59
N LYS A 49 -12.03 -7.96 -0.28
CA LYS A 49 -11.40 -7.83 -1.60
C LYS A 49 -11.99 -8.87 -2.57
N PRO A 50 -11.83 -8.71 -3.90
CA PRO A 50 -12.16 -9.78 -4.84
C PRO A 50 -11.26 -11.01 -4.64
N MET A 51 -11.79 -12.18 -5.00
CA MET A 51 -11.05 -13.44 -5.11
C MET A 51 -9.77 -13.28 -5.95
N ASP A 52 -9.78 -12.48 -7.03
CA ASP A 52 -8.57 -12.15 -7.80
C ASP A 52 -7.43 -11.62 -6.91
N GLY A 53 -7.76 -10.70 -6.01
CA GLY A 53 -6.79 -10.07 -5.11
C GLY A 53 -6.23 -11.04 -4.09
N TYR A 54 -7.08 -11.90 -3.51
CA TYR A 54 -6.65 -13.00 -2.62
C TYR A 54 -5.79 -14.02 -3.36
N ALA A 55 -6.27 -14.48 -4.52
CA ALA A 55 -5.61 -15.52 -5.30
C ALA A 55 -4.23 -15.08 -5.77
N ARG A 56 -4.07 -13.85 -6.25
CA ARG A 56 -2.74 -13.29 -6.58
C ARG A 56 -1.81 -13.31 -5.37
N GLN A 57 -2.28 -12.95 -4.17
CA GLN A 57 -1.46 -12.92 -2.96
C GLN A 57 -1.02 -14.32 -2.55
N VAL A 58 -1.96 -15.26 -2.46
CA VAL A 58 -1.70 -16.63 -1.99
C VAL A 58 -0.88 -17.43 -3.00
N VAL A 59 -1.22 -17.37 -4.30
CA VAL A 59 -0.44 -18.02 -5.36
C VAL A 59 0.96 -17.43 -5.41
N GLN A 60 1.11 -16.11 -5.31
CA GLN A 60 2.43 -15.49 -5.27
C GLN A 60 3.25 -15.94 -4.06
N LYS A 61 2.65 -16.08 -2.87
CA LYS A 61 3.35 -16.61 -1.69
C LYS A 61 3.95 -17.98 -2.01
N ILE A 62 3.16 -18.89 -2.60
CA ILE A 62 3.58 -20.27 -2.89
C ILE A 62 4.56 -20.37 -4.07
N THR A 63 4.25 -19.73 -5.20
CA THR A 63 4.89 -19.97 -6.49
C THR A 63 5.81 -18.83 -6.95
N GLU A 64 5.86 -17.71 -6.21
CA GLU A 64 6.58 -16.48 -6.55
C GLU A 64 6.12 -15.72 -7.82
N PHE A 65 5.05 -16.17 -8.47
CA PHE A 65 4.49 -15.51 -9.65
C PHE A 65 3.62 -14.30 -9.25
N ASN A 66 3.97 -13.10 -9.73
CA ASN A 66 3.34 -11.83 -9.32
C ASN A 66 2.09 -11.46 -10.16
N LYS A 67 2.21 -11.50 -11.51
CA LYS A 67 1.17 -10.98 -12.43
C LYS A 67 0.98 -11.79 -13.72
N SER A 68 1.90 -12.69 -14.04
CA SER A 68 1.78 -13.60 -15.19
C SER A 68 0.96 -14.81 -14.81
N LYS A 69 0.17 -15.35 -15.75
CA LYS A 69 -0.43 -16.69 -15.63
C LYS A 69 0.67 -17.70 -15.23
N PRO A 70 0.67 -18.29 -14.01
CA PRO A 70 1.66 -19.30 -13.62
C PRO A 70 1.68 -20.42 -14.65
N LYS A 71 2.89 -20.92 -14.92
CA LYS A 71 3.10 -21.93 -15.95
C LYS A 71 3.90 -23.07 -15.36
N PHE A 72 3.42 -24.28 -15.56
CA PHE A 72 4.05 -25.50 -15.06
C PHE A 72 4.14 -26.50 -16.20
N ASN A 73 5.24 -27.23 -16.25
CA ASN A 73 5.53 -28.22 -17.28
C ASN A 73 6.06 -29.48 -16.59
N LEU A 74 5.34 -30.60 -16.69
CA LEU A 74 5.75 -31.82 -15.98
C LEU A 74 6.89 -32.52 -16.70
N THR A 75 7.01 -32.38 -18.02
CA THR A 75 8.11 -32.96 -18.81
C THR A 75 9.48 -32.36 -18.47
N ASP A 76 9.53 -31.20 -17.80
CA ASP A 76 10.78 -30.63 -17.31
C ASP A 76 11.29 -31.37 -16.07
N TYR A 77 10.41 -32.06 -15.35
CA TYR A 77 10.68 -32.69 -14.05
C TYR A 77 10.68 -34.21 -14.08
N TYR A 78 9.91 -34.80 -14.99
CA TYR A 78 9.71 -36.24 -15.09
C TYR A 78 10.01 -36.71 -16.52
N THR A 79 10.67 -37.86 -16.62
CA THR A 79 10.87 -38.58 -17.89
C THR A 79 9.56 -39.18 -18.41
N GLU A 80 9.49 -39.52 -19.71
CA GLU A 80 8.31 -40.17 -20.29
C GLU A 80 7.95 -41.49 -19.57
N GLU A 81 8.96 -42.25 -19.12
CA GLU A 81 8.76 -43.48 -18.34
C GLU A 81 8.19 -43.19 -16.94
N GLU A 82 8.62 -42.11 -16.30
CA GLU A 82 8.12 -41.71 -14.98
C GLU A 82 6.68 -41.20 -15.04
N LEU A 83 6.31 -40.45 -16.09
CA LEU A 83 4.94 -39.97 -16.28
C LEU A 83 3.93 -41.12 -16.38
N GLN A 84 4.34 -42.30 -16.85
CA GLN A 84 3.46 -43.48 -16.92
C GLN A 84 3.23 -44.17 -15.57
N LYS A 85 3.93 -43.76 -14.50
CA LYS A 85 3.73 -44.35 -13.17
C LYS A 85 2.33 -44.03 -12.63
N PRO A 86 1.67 -44.97 -11.94
CA PRO A 86 0.30 -44.79 -11.42
C PRO A 86 0.19 -43.60 -10.46
N GLU A 87 1.29 -43.26 -9.78
CA GLU A 87 1.39 -42.16 -8.82
C GLU A 87 1.23 -40.77 -9.47
N LEU A 88 1.55 -40.62 -10.77
CA LEU A 88 1.43 -39.36 -11.51
C LEU A 88 0.11 -39.23 -12.28
N LYS A 89 -0.76 -40.25 -12.21
CA LYS A 89 -2.06 -40.25 -12.91
C LYS A 89 -2.90 -39.00 -12.56
N GLY A 90 -2.96 -38.62 -11.29
CA GLY A 90 -3.70 -37.43 -10.84
C GLY A 90 -3.15 -36.13 -11.45
N ALA A 91 -1.83 -36.01 -11.54
CA ALA A 91 -1.17 -34.86 -12.17
C ALA A 91 -1.44 -34.81 -13.69
N LEU A 92 -1.42 -35.96 -14.37
CA LEU A 92 -1.70 -36.06 -15.81
C LEU A 92 -3.16 -35.72 -16.18
N GLU A 93 -4.11 -35.86 -15.25
CA GLU A 93 -5.48 -35.36 -15.46
C GLU A 93 -5.55 -33.82 -15.50
N VAL A 94 -4.59 -33.14 -14.86
CA VAL A 94 -4.47 -31.67 -14.88
C VAL A 94 -3.58 -31.20 -16.02
N PHE A 95 -2.57 -31.99 -16.36
CA PHE A 95 -1.57 -31.77 -17.42
C PHE A 95 -1.60 -32.93 -18.42
N PRO A 96 -2.51 -32.93 -19.40
CA PRO A 96 -2.53 -33.95 -20.45
C PRO A 96 -1.16 -34.09 -21.11
N ASP A 97 -0.67 -35.32 -21.23
CA ASP A 97 0.65 -35.67 -21.78
C ASP A 97 1.86 -35.01 -21.06
N GLY A 98 1.64 -34.40 -19.90
CA GLY A 98 2.66 -33.69 -19.11
C GLY A 98 3.06 -32.31 -19.67
N GLU A 99 2.36 -31.81 -20.69
CA GLU A 99 2.72 -30.58 -21.41
C GLU A 99 2.55 -29.29 -20.58
N LEU A 100 3.18 -28.21 -21.04
CA LEU A 100 3.10 -26.87 -20.44
C LEU A 100 1.66 -26.34 -20.39
N ARG A 101 1.12 -26.12 -19.19
CA ARG A 101 -0.16 -25.44 -18.97
C ARG A 101 0.02 -24.12 -18.23
N LYS A 102 -0.82 -23.14 -18.59
CA LYS A 102 -0.91 -21.83 -17.92
C LYS A 102 -2.21 -21.73 -17.15
N PHE A 103 -2.15 -21.16 -15.95
CA PHE A 103 -3.32 -20.98 -15.08
C PHE A 103 -3.54 -19.51 -14.76
N THR A 104 -4.77 -19.09 -14.49
CA THR A 104 -4.97 -17.83 -13.74
C THR A 104 -4.71 -18.08 -12.24
N PRO A 105 -4.33 -17.07 -11.45
CA PRO A 105 -4.21 -17.24 -10.00
C PRO A 105 -5.52 -17.75 -9.37
N SER A 106 -6.67 -17.23 -9.81
CA SER A 106 -7.98 -17.62 -9.29
C SER A 106 -8.34 -19.06 -9.64
N GLU A 107 -7.97 -19.53 -10.84
CA GLU A 107 -8.11 -20.93 -11.26
C GLU A 107 -7.26 -21.87 -10.40
N LEU A 108 -6.02 -21.49 -10.04
CA LEU A 108 -5.19 -22.30 -9.13
C LEU A 108 -5.81 -22.45 -7.74
N ILE A 109 -6.37 -21.37 -7.18
CA ILE A 109 -7.09 -21.46 -5.90
C ILE A 109 -8.27 -22.42 -6.02
N TYR A 110 -9.01 -22.39 -7.13
CA TYR A 110 -10.09 -23.35 -7.36
C TYR A 110 -9.56 -24.79 -7.48
N GLU A 111 -8.47 -25.01 -8.22
CA GLU A 111 -7.83 -26.32 -8.36
C GLU A 111 -7.34 -26.89 -7.02
N TRP A 112 -6.64 -26.08 -6.22
CA TRP A 112 -6.11 -26.50 -4.92
C TRP A 112 -7.19 -26.73 -3.87
N THR A 113 -8.35 -26.06 -3.98
CA THR A 113 -9.48 -26.28 -3.06
C THR A 113 -10.38 -27.44 -3.51
N ALA A 114 -10.58 -27.61 -4.82
CA ALA A 114 -11.49 -28.62 -5.35
C ALA A 114 -10.83 -29.99 -5.51
N ARG A 115 -9.55 -30.05 -5.94
CA ARG A 115 -8.84 -31.29 -6.33
C ARG A 115 -7.39 -31.33 -5.82
N PRO A 116 -7.15 -31.11 -4.51
CA PRO A 116 -5.80 -31.00 -3.96
C PRO A 116 -4.93 -32.24 -4.21
N GLU A 117 -5.53 -33.44 -4.19
CA GLU A 117 -4.81 -34.70 -4.41
C GLU A 117 -4.11 -34.79 -5.78
N LYS A 118 -4.62 -34.09 -6.80
CA LYS A 118 -4.02 -34.07 -8.14
C LYS A 118 -2.75 -33.24 -8.22
N TRP A 119 -2.50 -32.40 -7.20
CA TRP A 119 -1.39 -31.47 -7.13
C TRP A 119 -0.23 -31.95 -6.25
N GLU A 120 -0.39 -33.06 -5.51
CA GLU A 120 0.64 -33.57 -4.60
C GLU A 120 2.00 -33.80 -5.28
N ARG A 121 1.97 -34.26 -6.53
CA ARG A 121 3.18 -34.54 -7.33
C ARG A 121 3.44 -33.53 -8.43
N VAL A 122 2.79 -32.36 -8.38
CA VAL A 122 3.05 -31.27 -9.31
C VAL A 122 4.12 -30.35 -8.70
N PRO A 123 5.25 -30.10 -9.36
CA PRO A 123 6.25 -29.14 -8.86
C PRO A 123 5.77 -27.71 -9.06
N PHE A 124 5.26 -27.07 -8.00
CA PHE A 124 4.80 -25.68 -8.03
C PHE A 124 5.24 -24.83 -6.83
N ILE A 125 5.76 -25.43 -5.76
CA ILE A 125 6.28 -24.70 -4.61
C ILE A 125 7.67 -24.18 -4.97
N TYR A 126 7.85 -22.87 -4.96
CA TYR A 126 9.09 -22.28 -5.45
C TYR A 126 10.22 -22.41 -4.42
N LEU A 127 11.38 -22.83 -4.91
CA LEU A 127 12.64 -22.95 -4.20
C LEU A 127 13.76 -22.58 -5.17
N GLY A 128 14.05 -21.29 -5.31
CA GLY A 128 14.96 -20.76 -6.35
C GLY A 128 16.47 -20.92 -6.08
N ARG A 129 16.88 -21.07 -4.82
CA ARG A 129 18.28 -21.22 -4.40
C ARG A 129 18.85 -22.61 -4.68
N GLU A 130 19.85 -22.67 -5.57
CA GLU A 130 20.50 -23.92 -6.00
C GLU A 130 21.26 -24.60 -4.87
N ASP A 131 21.91 -23.83 -4.00
CA ASP A 131 22.64 -24.33 -2.84
C ASP A 131 21.71 -25.01 -1.82
N VAL A 132 20.51 -24.45 -1.61
CA VAL A 132 19.47 -25.06 -0.76
C VAL A 132 18.98 -26.36 -1.40
N ARG A 133 18.69 -26.37 -2.71
CA ARG A 133 18.26 -27.60 -3.40
C ARG A 133 19.32 -28.70 -3.35
N ALA A 134 20.59 -28.34 -3.54
CA ALA A 134 21.71 -29.28 -3.44
C ALA A 134 21.81 -29.91 -2.05
N GLU A 135 21.74 -29.08 -1.00
CA GLU A 135 21.80 -29.52 0.40
C GLU A 135 20.63 -30.46 0.74
N LEU A 136 19.41 -30.09 0.31
CA LEU A 136 18.18 -30.85 0.57
C LEU A 136 17.97 -32.04 -0.39
N GLY A 137 18.82 -32.22 -1.40
CA GLY A 137 18.73 -33.31 -2.37
C GLY A 137 17.61 -33.17 -3.40
N PHE A 138 17.11 -31.96 -3.63
CA PHE A 138 16.13 -31.70 -4.69
C PHE A 138 16.82 -31.50 -6.05
N PRO A 139 16.16 -31.87 -7.17
CA PRO A 139 16.75 -31.76 -8.49
C PRO A 139 17.03 -30.29 -8.86
N ILE A 140 18.24 -30.03 -9.37
CA ILE A 140 18.68 -28.68 -9.74
C ILE A 140 18.38 -28.40 -11.21
N ASN A 141 18.65 -29.37 -12.08
CA ASN A 141 18.43 -29.31 -13.52
C ASN A 141 17.67 -30.54 -13.99
N SER A 142 16.87 -30.39 -15.04
CA SER A 142 16.30 -31.51 -15.79
C SER A 142 17.39 -32.27 -16.55
N ASP A 143 17.06 -33.45 -17.08
CA ASP A 143 17.95 -34.20 -17.99
C ASP A 143 18.36 -33.37 -19.24
N ASN A 144 17.46 -32.51 -19.71
CA ASN A 144 17.70 -31.56 -20.80
C ASN A 144 18.45 -30.27 -20.38
N SER A 145 19.08 -30.23 -19.20
CA SER A 145 19.81 -29.08 -18.66
C SER A 145 18.96 -27.81 -18.45
N ILE A 146 17.65 -27.96 -18.25
CA ILE A 146 16.75 -26.86 -17.87
C ILE A 146 16.84 -26.67 -16.36
N LYS A 147 17.06 -25.44 -15.90
CA LYS A 147 17.11 -25.11 -14.48
C LYS A 147 15.72 -25.25 -13.85
N LEU A 148 15.61 -26.08 -12.81
CA LEU A 148 14.39 -26.32 -12.06
C LEU A 148 14.34 -25.43 -10.82
N ASN A 149 13.21 -24.77 -10.58
CA ASN A 149 13.02 -23.83 -9.48
C ASN A 149 11.84 -24.18 -8.57
N PHE A 150 11.15 -25.28 -8.84
CA PHE A 150 9.98 -25.73 -8.10
C PHE A 150 10.19 -27.13 -7.54
N VAL A 151 9.54 -27.42 -6.43
CA VAL A 151 9.46 -28.73 -5.78
C VAL A 151 8.00 -29.10 -5.56
N SER A 152 7.69 -30.40 -5.56
CA SER A 152 6.31 -30.85 -5.30
C SER A 152 6.02 -30.94 -3.80
N PRO A 153 4.75 -30.78 -3.37
CA PRO A 153 4.35 -31.01 -1.98
C PRO A 153 4.77 -32.38 -1.46
N HIS A 154 4.70 -33.41 -2.30
CA HIS A 154 5.12 -34.77 -1.96
C HIS A 154 6.62 -34.86 -1.68
N ASP A 155 7.47 -34.26 -2.53
CA ASP A 155 8.92 -34.30 -2.35
C ASP A 155 9.36 -33.60 -1.05
N ILE A 156 8.69 -32.50 -0.68
CA ILE A 156 8.94 -31.82 0.60
C ILE A 156 8.55 -32.74 1.76
N ALA A 157 7.38 -33.36 1.67
CA ALA A 157 6.85 -34.24 2.70
C ALA A 157 7.74 -35.48 2.96
N THR A 158 8.33 -36.05 1.91
CA THR A 158 9.10 -37.31 1.98
C THR A 158 10.63 -37.10 2.02
N SER A 159 11.13 -35.87 1.92
CA SER A 159 12.57 -35.60 1.90
C SER A 159 13.26 -35.97 3.23
N GLU A 160 14.07 -37.04 3.18
CA GLU A 160 14.92 -37.49 4.30
C GLU A 160 15.96 -36.42 4.67
N LYS A 161 16.65 -35.85 3.68
CA LYS A 161 17.66 -34.80 3.89
C LYS A 161 17.09 -33.55 4.54
N LEU A 162 15.86 -33.16 4.19
CA LEU A 162 15.18 -32.04 4.84
C LEU A 162 14.93 -32.34 6.32
N ARG A 163 14.48 -33.55 6.67
CA ARG A 163 14.30 -33.95 8.08
C ARG A 163 15.64 -33.96 8.83
N GLU A 164 16.70 -34.53 8.24
CA GLU A 164 18.04 -34.51 8.84
C GLU A 164 18.54 -33.09 9.10
N TYR A 165 18.35 -32.19 8.12
CA TYR A 165 18.73 -30.79 8.24
C TYR A 165 17.98 -30.09 9.38
N LEU A 166 16.66 -30.27 9.45
CA LEU A 166 15.81 -29.66 10.47
C LEU A 166 16.10 -30.22 11.86
N LYS A 167 16.44 -31.51 11.99
CA LYS A 167 16.95 -32.10 13.23
C LYS A 167 18.25 -31.45 13.68
N GLY A 168 19.16 -31.20 12.74
CA GLY A 168 20.39 -30.46 13.00
C GLY A 168 20.11 -29.02 13.45
N MET A 169 19.18 -28.34 12.78
CA MET A 169 18.77 -26.97 13.12
C MET A 169 18.17 -26.88 14.53
N GLU A 170 17.26 -27.78 14.89
CA GLU A 170 16.63 -27.80 16.21
C GLU A 170 17.64 -28.09 17.32
N LYS A 171 18.59 -29.00 17.08
CA LYS A 171 19.70 -29.25 17.99
C LYS A 171 20.54 -27.98 18.22
N ARG A 172 20.91 -27.27 17.14
CA ARG A 172 21.64 -25.99 17.23
C ARG A 172 20.84 -24.94 18.01
N ARG A 173 19.54 -24.81 17.74
CA ARG A 173 18.65 -23.86 18.45
C ARG A 173 18.60 -24.15 19.95
N LYS A 174 18.47 -25.41 20.37
CA LYS A 174 18.47 -25.81 21.79
C LYS A 174 19.81 -25.54 22.47
N GLU A 175 20.93 -25.84 21.80
CA GLU A 175 22.28 -25.56 22.31
C GLU A 175 22.53 -24.04 22.45
N GLN A 176 22.06 -23.24 21.49
CA GLN A 176 22.17 -21.78 21.49
C GLN A 176 21.22 -21.09 22.49
N ALA A 177 20.02 -21.62 22.69
CA ALA A 177 19.09 -21.12 23.71
C ALA A 177 19.68 -21.23 25.13
N ALA A 178 20.54 -22.24 25.36
CA ALA A 178 21.28 -22.38 26.60
C ALA A 178 22.47 -21.40 26.72
N SER A 179 23.03 -20.91 25.61
CA SER A 179 24.15 -19.95 25.58
C SER A 179 23.72 -18.48 25.47
N GLY A 180 22.44 -18.20 25.18
CA GLY A 180 21.86 -16.84 25.13
C GLY A 180 22.06 -16.09 23.81
N GLU A 181 22.73 -16.67 22.82
CA GLU A 181 22.94 -16.09 21.48
C GLU A 181 22.36 -17.02 20.40
N LEU A 182 21.23 -16.62 19.83
CA LEU A 182 20.59 -17.30 18.69
C LEU A 182 21.12 -16.70 17.39
N GLU A 183 22.12 -17.33 16.78
CA GLU A 183 22.55 -17.01 15.42
C GLU A 183 21.87 -17.93 14.41
N GLU A 184 20.85 -17.41 13.72
CA GLU A 184 20.18 -18.07 12.60
C GLU A 184 21.01 -17.90 11.31
N THR A 185 21.40 -18.99 10.65
CA THR A 185 22.15 -18.88 9.37
C THR A 185 21.22 -18.44 8.23
N ALA A 186 21.80 -17.88 7.16
CA ALA A 186 21.03 -17.54 5.95
C ALA A 186 20.41 -18.76 5.24
N MET A 187 20.90 -19.97 5.51
CA MET A 187 20.31 -21.23 5.03
C MET A 187 19.11 -21.60 5.90
N ASP A 188 19.25 -21.55 7.23
CA ASP A 188 18.17 -21.82 8.19
C ASP A 188 16.97 -20.90 7.94
N ALA A 189 17.23 -19.59 7.80
CA ALA A 189 16.20 -18.60 7.51
C ALA A 189 15.46 -18.88 6.20
N HIS A 190 16.16 -19.33 5.15
CA HIS A 190 15.54 -19.61 3.85
C HIS A 190 14.68 -20.88 3.88
N ILE A 191 15.16 -21.96 4.48
CA ILE A 191 14.39 -23.20 4.62
C ILE A 191 13.13 -22.95 5.46
N TRP A 192 13.29 -22.23 6.57
CA TRP A 192 12.23 -21.98 7.52
C TRP A 192 11.18 -20.97 7.02
N ARG A 193 11.62 -19.80 6.54
CA ARG A 193 10.74 -18.68 6.18
C ARG A 193 10.25 -18.72 4.74
N GLU A 194 10.90 -19.47 3.85
CA GLU A 194 10.49 -19.59 2.44
C GLU A 194 9.91 -20.98 2.16
N LEU A 195 10.71 -22.06 2.23
CA LEU A 195 10.25 -23.38 1.80
C LEU A 195 9.07 -23.92 2.63
N LEU A 196 9.27 -24.00 3.95
CA LEU A 196 8.27 -24.58 4.85
C LEU A 196 7.04 -23.68 5.00
N PHE A 197 7.23 -22.35 4.98
CA PHE A 197 6.13 -21.40 4.96
C PHE A 197 5.23 -21.59 3.71
N ARG A 198 5.82 -21.70 2.52
CA ARG A 198 5.08 -21.90 1.26
C ARG A 198 4.30 -23.21 1.26
N TYR A 199 4.92 -24.26 1.75
CA TYR A 199 4.27 -25.56 1.94
C TYR A 199 3.07 -25.45 2.90
N ALA A 200 3.22 -24.74 4.03
CA ALA A 200 2.13 -24.51 4.97
C ALA A 200 0.97 -23.72 4.37
N VAL A 201 1.24 -22.65 3.62
CA VAL A 201 0.20 -21.87 2.93
C VAL A 201 -0.59 -22.76 1.95
N PHE A 202 0.08 -23.64 1.19
CA PHE A 202 -0.63 -24.59 0.32
C PHE A 202 -1.53 -25.54 1.11
N ARG A 203 -1.05 -26.11 2.23
CA ARG A 203 -1.84 -27.00 3.09
C ARG A 203 -3.04 -26.30 3.74
N GLU A 204 -2.93 -25.02 4.10
CA GLU A 204 -4.06 -24.22 4.60
C GLU A 204 -5.15 -24.04 3.54
N VAL A 205 -4.76 -23.79 2.28
CA VAL A 205 -5.70 -23.58 1.16
C VAL A 205 -6.35 -24.88 0.71
N SER A 206 -5.62 -26.00 0.78
CA SER A 206 -6.06 -27.33 0.31
C SER A 206 -6.76 -28.18 1.39
N LEU A 207 -7.00 -27.63 2.58
CA LEU A 207 -7.56 -28.36 3.72
C LEU A 207 -8.98 -28.90 3.42
N ASP A 208 -9.14 -30.23 3.46
CA ASP A 208 -10.45 -30.90 3.55
C ASP A 208 -10.58 -31.52 4.96
N PRO A 209 -11.40 -30.94 5.86
CA PRO A 209 -11.49 -31.37 7.25
C PRO A 209 -12.07 -32.79 7.42
N ARG A 210 -12.65 -33.38 6.37
CA ARG A 210 -13.21 -34.75 6.43
C ARG A 210 -12.15 -35.82 6.18
N LYS A 211 -11.01 -35.47 5.59
CA LYS A 211 -9.92 -36.39 5.27
C LYS A 211 -8.86 -36.33 6.38
N GLU A 212 -8.09 -37.40 6.51
CA GLU A 212 -6.91 -37.41 7.37
C GLU A 212 -5.93 -36.33 6.91
N VAL A 213 -5.44 -35.55 7.87
CA VAL A 213 -4.40 -34.56 7.62
C VAL A 213 -3.08 -35.28 7.35
N VAL A 214 -2.45 -34.94 6.22
CA VAL A 214 -1.08 -35.35 5.92
C VAL A 214 -0.10 -34.39 6.59
N SER A 215 0.47 -34.82 7.71
CA SER A 215 1.41 -34.04 8.53
C SER A 215 2.86 -34.40 8.21
N THR A 216 3.70 -33.43 7.90
CA THR A 216 5.15 -33.68 7.90
C THR A 216 5.82 -32.66 8.79
N ASN A 217 5.94 -33.02 10.07
CA ASN A 217 6.68 -32.27 11.07
C ASN A 217 8.20 -32.46 10.85
N PRO A 218 8.98 -31.37 10.98
CA PRO A 218 9.56 -31.08 12.30
C PRO A 218 9.62 -29.59 12.69
N LEU A 219 8.59 -28.84 12.30
CA LEU A 219 8.17 -27.46 12.56
C LEU A 219 8.36 -26.61 11.30
N PRO A 220 7.36 -25.85 10.81
CA PRO A 220 6.00 -25.57 11.31
C PRO A 220 5.05 -26.75 11.11
N SER A 221 3.89 -26.75 11.78
CA SER A 221 2.81 -27.75 11.73
C SER A 221 1.86 -27.48 10.54
N PRO A 222 2.14 -27.99 9.34
CA PRO A 222 1.46 -27.59 8.11
C PRO A 222 0.30 -28.56 7.90
N GLY A 223 -0.91 -28.12 8.22
CA GLY A 223 -2.14 -28.89 8.05
C GLY A 223 -2.65 -29.60 9.31
N GLU A 224 -1.82 -29.80 10.35
CA GLU A 224 -2.28 -30.25 11.67
C GLU A 224 -3.28 -29.26 12.23
N ARG A 225 -4.37 -29.70 12.87
CA ARG A 225 -5.38 -28.79 13.43
C ARG A 225 -4.83 -28.05 14.67
N ASP A 226 -3.77 -27.27 14.51
CA ASP A 226 -3.05 -26.58 15.59
C ASP A 226 -3.92 -25.56 16.30
N ARG A 227 -4.76 -24.84 15.54
CA ARG A 227 -5.74 -23.96 16.13
C ARG A 227 -6.69 -24.76 17.02
N PHE A 228 -7.15 -25.92 16.57
CA PHE A 228 -8.02 -26.78 17.38
C PHE A 228 -7.31 -27.25 18.64
N ILE A 229 -6.10 -27.82 18.53
CA ILE A 229 -5.29 -28.27 19.67
C ILE A 229 -5.01 -27.11 20.63
N GLY A 230 -4.58 -25.96 20.10
CA GLY A 230 -4.28 -24.75 20.87
C GLY A 230 -5.49 -24.20 21.61
N GLN A 231 -6.67 -24.22 21.00
CA GLN A 231 -7.91 -23.78 21.66
C GLN A 231 -8.38 -24.79 22.72
N VAL A 232 -8.18 -26.09 22.52
CA VAL A 232 -8.41 -27.10 23.58
C VAL A 232 -7.49 -26.84 24.78
N TYR A 233 -6.20 -26.55 24.55
CA TYR A 233 -5.28 -26.15 25.62
C TYR A 233 -5.67 -24.81 26.28
N ALA A 234 -6.19 -23.85 25.53
CA ALA A 234 -6.68 -22.58 26.07
C ALA A 234 -7.88 -22.78 27.01
N ALA A 235 -8.82 -23.66 26.65
CA ALA A 235 -9.90 -24.10 27.54
C ALA A 235 -9.33 -24.76 28.82
N GLY A 236 -8.27 -25.57 28.70
CA GLY A 236 -7.55 -26.13 29.84
C GLY A 236 -6.97 -25.08 30.78
N LYS A 237 -6.39 -24.00 30.26
CA LYS A 237 -5.89 -22.88 31.09
C LYS A 237 -6.99 -22.19 31.87
N ILE A 238 -8.19 -22.05 31.30
CA ILE A 238 -9.35 -21.47 32.00
C ILE A 238 -9.80 -22.39 33.14
N LEU A 239 -9.82 -23.71 32.91
CA LEU A 239 -10.19 -24.70 33.92
C LEU A 239 -9.16 -24.81 35.05
N PHE A 240 -7.89 -24.99 34.72
CA PHE A 240 -6.84 -25.36 35.69
C PHE A 240 -5.94 -24.20 36.13
N GLY A 241 -6.10 -23.01 35.54
CA GLY A 241 -5.25 -21.84 35.79
C GLY A 241 -3.94 -21.87 35.00
N ASP A 242 -3.33 -20.69 34.81
CA ASP A 242 -1.97 -20.61 34.26
C ASP A 242 -0.96 -20.87 35.41
N PRO A 243 -0.04 -21.84 35.25
CA PRO A 243 0.99 -22.14 36.25
C PRO A 243 1.79 -20.93 36.75
N ASN A 244 1.87 -19.85 35.95
CA ASN A 244 2.66 -18.66 36.25
C ASN A 244 1.82 -17.47 36.79
N SER A 245 0.49 -17.58 36.83
CA SER A 245 -0.41 -16.44 37.09
C SER A 245 -0.68 -16.13 38.56
N GLY A 246 -0.33 -17.04 39.48
CA GLY A 246 -0.56 -16.86 40.91
C GLY A 246 -2.04 -16.72 41.32
N GLU A 247 -2.98 -17.14 40.47
CA GLU A 247 -4.43 -17.04 40.77
C GLU A 247 -4.82 -17.84 42.03
N GLU A 248 -5.51 -17.18 42.97
CA GLU A 248 -5.88 -17.75 44.30
C GLU A 248 -6.87 -18.93 44.23
N ARG A 249 -7.75 -19.01 43.21
CA ARG A 249 -8.69 -20.14 42.98
C ARG A 249 -9.02 -20.31 41.48
N THR A 250 -8.76 -21.51 40.95
CA THR A 250 -9.02 -21.88 39.55
C THR A 250 -10.45 -22.41 39.37
N LEU A 251 -11.03 -22.35 38.17
CA LEU A 251 -12.40 -22.84 37.93
C LEU A 251 -12.57 -24.30 38.35
N ASN A 252 -11.57 -25.16 38.10
CA ASN A 252 -11.58 -26.55 38.52
C ASN A 252 -11.77 -26.73 40.03
N SER A 253 -11.08 -25.92 40.86
CA SER A 253 -11.28 -25.96 42.33
C SER A 253 -12.71 -25.57 42.74
N GLN A 254 -13.31 -24.64 41.98
CA GLN A 254 -14.68 -24.19 42.21
C GLN A 254 -15.70 -25.26 41.82
N LEU A 255 -15.47 -25.92 40.67
CA LEU A 255 -16.26 -27.06 40.21
C LEU A 255 -16.20 -28.25 41.18
N GLN A 256 -15.02 -28.58 41.70
CA GLN A 256 -14.87 -29.62 42.73
C GLN A 256 -15.66 -29.32 44.00
N THR A 257 -15.84 -28.04 44.35
CA THR A 257 -16.69 -27.63 45.48
C THR A 257 -18.17 -27.94 45.20
N LEU A 258 -18.64 -27.72 43.97
CA LEU A 258 -20.01 -28.06 43.57
C LEU A 258 -20.28 -29.57 43.56
N GLN A 259 -19.26 -30.39 43.32
CA GLN A 259 -19.39 -31.85 43.33
C GLN A 259 -19.62 -32.42 44.74
N GLN A 260 -19.28 -31.67 45.79
CA GLN A 260 -19.45 -32.10 47.18
C GLN A 260 -20.91 -32.14 47.63
N PHE A 261 -21.84 -31.49 46.91
CA PHE A 261 -23.27 -31.53 47.21
C PHE A 261 -23.88 -32.95 47.06
N GLY A 262 -23.22 -33.85 46.31
CA GLY A 262 -23.63 -35.26 46.18
C GLY A 262 -25.00 -35.48 45.50
N GLY A 263 -25.34 -36.74 45.19
CA GLY A 263 -26.67 -37.12 44.68
C GLY A 263 -27.04 -36.62 43.28
N GLU A 264 -28.35 -36.50 43.00
CA GLU A 264 -28.92 -36.01 41.73
C GLU A 264 -28.92 -34.46 41.63
N HIS A 265 -28.08 -33.76 42.39
CA HIS A 265 -28.09 -32.29 42.43
C HIS A 265 -27.63 -31.70 41.07
N PRO A 266 -28.41 -30.78 40.43
CA PRO A 266 -28.10 -30.25 39.11
C PRO A 266 -26.70 -29.63 38.97
N LEU A 267 -26.25 -28.83 39.94
CA LEU A 267 -24.90 -28.24 39.95
C LEU A 267 -23.78 -29.29 40.02
N SER A 268 -24.01 -30.40 40.73
CA SER A 268 -23.01 -31.48 40.85
C SER A 268 -22.92 -32.28 39.55
N ILE A 269 -24.07 -32.61 38.95
CA ILE A 269 -24.16 -33.30 37.66
C ILE A 269 -23.51 -32.45 36.55
N ALA A 270 -23.91 -31.18 36.42
CA ALA A 270 -23.42 -30.29 35.37
C ALA A 270 -21.91 -30.00 35.52
N SER A 271 -21.43 -29.83 36.76
CA SER A 271 -20.00 -29.70 37.03
C SER A 271 -19.22 -30.95 36.61
N LYS A 272 -19.73 -32.14 36.92
CA LYS A 272 -19.09 -33.40 36.54
C LYS A 272 -19.07 -33.58 35.02
N GLN A 273 -20.20 -33.33 34.35
CA GLN A 273 -20.30 -33.40 32.89
C GLN A 273 -19.34 -32.46 32.17
N LEU A 274 -19.14 -31.23 32.67
CA LEU A 274 -18.18 -30.29 32.09
C LEU A 274 -16.73 -30.78 32.20
N ILE A 275 -16.34 -31.35 33.35
CA ILE A 275 -14.98 -31.89 33.53
C ILE A 275 -14.76 -33.14 32.69
N ASP A 276 -15.73 -34.06 32.69
CA ASP A 276 -15.66 -35.31 31.94
C ASP A 276 -15.58 -35.04 30.42
N SER A 277 -16.47 -34.18 29.89
CA SER A 277 -16.44 -33.81 28.46
C SER A 277 -15.16 -33.09 28.03
N TYR A 278 -14.59 -32.21 28.87
CA TYR A 278 -13.28 -31.63 28.61
C TYR A 278 -12.17 -32.68 28.61
N ARG A 279 -12.18 -33.62 29.57
CA ARG A 279 -11.16 -34.68 29.65
C ARG A 279 -11.17 -35.53 28.38
N ASP A 280 -12.35 -35.96 27.94
CA ASP A 280 -12.49 -36.82 26.76
C ASP A 280 -12.02 -36.08 25.49
N LEU A 281 -12.36 -34.79 25.35
CA LEU A 281 -11.87 -33.92 24.27
C LEU A 281 -10.35 -33.70 24.35
N HIS A 282 -9.81 -33.50 25.56
CA HIS A 282 -8.39 -33.30 25.79
C HIS A 282 -7.58 -34.55 25.46
N GLU A 283 -8.03 -35.74 25.88
CA GLU A 283 -7.41 -37.02 25.59
C GLU A 283 -7.29 -37.22 24.07
N LEU A 284 -8.37 -37.00 23.33
CA LEU A 284 -8.36 -37.07 21.86
C LEU A 284 -7.38 -36.05 21.24
N SER A 285 -7.43 -34.79 21.70
CA SER A 285 -6.52 -33.74 21.21
C SER A 285 -5.05 -34.06 21.48
N SER A 286 -4.76 -34.70 22.61
CA SER A 286 -3.41 -35.07 23.02
C SER A 286 -2.90 -36.29 22.23
N ALA A 287 -3.77 -37.23 21.87
CA ALA A 287 -3.44 -38.36 21.00
C ALA A 287 -3.20 -37.93 19.55
N ALA A 288 -3.83 -36.84 19.11
CA ALA A 288 -3.59 -36.22 17.82
C ALA A 288 -2.27 -35.44 17.74
N TYR A 289 -1.67 -35.08 18.88
CA TYR A 289 -0.43 -34.32 18.92
C TYR A 289 0.78 -35.24 18.70
N MET A 290 1.66 -34.88 17.75
CA MET A 290 2.92 -35.58 17.53
C MET A 290 4.11 -34.78 18.04
N ASP A 291 5.02 -35.44 18.75
CA ASP A 291 6.27 -34.83 19.17
C ASP A 291 7.17 -34.53 17.95
N PRO A 292 7.66 -33.28 17.77
CA PRO A 292 8.49 -32.95 16.62
C PRO A 292 9.74 -33.83 16.46
N MET A 293 10.35 -34.25 17.58
CA MET A 293 11.53 -35.10 17.52
C MET A 293 11.19 -36.53 17.12
N SER A 294 10.01 -37.07 17.45
CA SER A 294 9.61 -38.40 16.95
C SER A 294 9.44 -38.42 15.44
N VAL A 295 8.86 -37.36 14.85
CA VAL A 295 8.69 -37.23 13.40
C VAL A 295 10.05 -37.09 12.70
N LEU A 296 10.95 -36.26 13.23
CA LEU A 296 12.33 -36.11 12.75
C LEU A 296 13.13 -37.40 12.72
N ASN A 297 12.84 -38.30 13.65
CA ASN A 297 13.58 -39.54 13.82
C ASN A 297 13.01 -40.68 12.96
N THR A 298 11.93 -40.45 12.21
CA THR A 298 11.26 -41.48 11.41
C THR A 298 11.73 -41.41 9.95
N PRO A 299 12.51 -42.40 9.46
CA PRO A 299 12.73 -42.60 8.03
C PRO A 299 11.46 -43.22 7.46
N ALA A 300 10.68 -42.45 6.71
CA ALA A 300 9.44 -42.91 6.10
C ALA A 300 9.40 -42.47 4.64
N ASP A 301 9.18 -43.44 3.74
CA ASP A 301 8.98 -43.27 2.30
C ASP A 301 7.61 -42.64 1.95
N GLU A 302 6.73 -42.54 2.94
CA GLU A 302 5.42 -41.91 2.82
C GLU A 302 5.28 -40.74 3.80
N PRO A 303 4.37 -39.78 3.50
CA PRO A 303 4.02 -38.73 4.45
C PRO A 303 3.54 -39.32 5.78
N ILE A 304 4.04 -38.77 6.89
CA ILE A 304 3.75 -39.26 8.24
C ILE A 304 2.33 -38.85 8.62
N LYS A 305 1.64 -39.69 9.40
CA LYS A 305 0.30 -39.40 9.93
C LYS A 305 0.30 -39.57 11.45
N PRO A 306 -0.50 -38.77 12.17
CA PRO A 306 -0.70 -39.00 13.61
C PRO A 306 -1.33 -40.37 13.83
N GLU A 307 -1.03 -40.98 14.98
CA GLU A 307 -1.61 -42.27 15.40
C GLU A 307 -3.14 -42.20 15.43
N PHE A 308 -3.67 -41.05 15.85
CA PHE A 308 -5.07 -40.69 15.74
C PHE A 308 -5.22 -39.38 14.97
N ALA A 309 -5.71 -39.45 13.72
CA ALA A 309 -5.98 -38.27 12.92
C ALA A 309 -7.39 -37.75 13.28
N PRO A 310 -7.53 -36.58 13.93
CA PRO A 310 -8.84 -36.06 14.29
C PRO A 310 -9.62 -35.80 13.00
N THR A 311 -10.60 -36.65 12.70
CA THR A 311 -11.56 -36.44 11.60
C THR A 311 -12.75 -35.65 12.14
N THR A 312 -13.60 -35.09 11.26
CA THR A 312 -14.85 -34.48 11.74
C THR A 312 -15.74 -35.50 12.46
N GLN A 313 -15.79 -36.74 11.97
CA GLN A 313 -16.70 -37.77 12.47
C GLN A 313 -16.47 -38.16 13.93
N GLU A 314 -15.21 -38.22 14.37
CA GLU A 314 -14.86 -38.68 15.73
C GLU A 314 -14.71 -37.52 16.72
N THR A 315 -14.26 -36.36 16.23
CA THR A 315 -13.97 -35.20 17.10
C THR A 315 -15.20 -34.32 17.36
N GLU A 316 -16.10 -34.19 16.38
CA GLU A 316 -17.25 -33.29 16.47
C GLU A 316 -18.22 -33.62 17.62
N PRO A 317 -18.58 -34.90 17.89
CA PRO A 317 -19.48 -35.22 19.00
C PRO A 317 -18.92 -34.78 20.37
N LEU A 318 -17.62 -34.97 20.61
CA LEU A 318 -16.97 -34.57 21.87
C LEU A 318 -16.95 -33.05 22.03
N ILE A 319 -16.77 -32.30 20.95
CA ILE A 319 -16.85 -30.83 20.98
C ILE A 319 -18.28 -30.38 21.33
N GLN A 320 -19.30 -31.00 20.71
CA GLN A 320 -20.68 -30.67 20.99
C GLN A 320 -21.07 -31.01 22.44
N GLU A 321 -20.60 -32.13 22.97
CA GLU A 321 -20.78 -32.51 24.37
C GLU A 321 -20.14 -31.49 25.32
N PHE A 322 -18.91 -31.06 25.04
CA PHE A 322 -18.22 -30.04 25.82
C PHE A 322 -18.94 -28.68 25.76
N GLN A 323 -19.36 -28.25 24.58
CA GLN A 323 -20.12 -27.01 24.38
C GLN A 323 -21.46 -27.05 25.11
N ALA A 324 -22.19 -28.16 25.01
CA ALA A 324 -23.46 -28.36 25.69
C ALA A 324 -23.29 -28.38 27.22
N ALA A 325 -22.23 -29.02 27.74
CA ALA A 325 -21.94 -29.07 29.16
C ALA A 325 -21.59 -27.69 29.73
N ALA A 326 -20.79 -26.89 29.01
CA ALA A 326 -20.46 -25.53 29.40
C ALA A 326 -21.72 -24.64 29.46
N HIS A 327 -22.53 -24.68 28.41
CA HIS A 327 -23.78 -23.92 28.33
C HIS A 327 -24.81 -24.35 29.39
N ALA A 328 -24.96 -25.66 29.62
CA ALA A 328 -25.86 -26.19 30.65
C ALA A 328 -25.46 -25.71 32.06
N LEU A 329 -24.16 -25.76 32.38
CA LEU A 329 -23.66 -25.25 33.66
C LEU A 329 -23.87 -23.74 33.78
N GLY A 330 -23.61 -22.97 32.72
CA GLY A 330 -23.85 -21.52 32.69
C GLY A 330 -25.30 -21.16 33.06
N ASN A 331 -26.27 -21.83 32.42
CA ASN A 331 -27.70 -21.61 32.68
C ASN A 331 -28.09 -21.97 34.12
N ILE A 332 -27.61 -23.11 34.64
CA ILE A 332 -27.91 -23.51 36.03
C ILE A 332 -27.29 -22.50 37.01
N LEU A 333 -26.08 -22.00 36.76
CA LEU A 333 -25.45 -20.98 37.61
C LEU A 333 -26.23 -19.65 37.59
N GLU A 334 -26.76 -19.23 36.45
CA GLU A 334 -27.59 -18.02 36.33
C GLU A 334 -28.94 -18.16 37.02
N GLU A 335 -29.63 -19.30 36.82
CA GLU A 335 -30.90 -19.58 37.49
C GLU A 335 -30.76 -19.57 39.01
N GLN A 336 -29.70 -20.22 39.54
CA GLN A 336 -29.43 -20.26 40.97
C GLN A 336 -28.95 -18.91 41.53
N ARG A 337 -28.30 -18.09 40.70
CA ARG A 337 -27.94 -16.71 41.05
C ARG A 337 -29.16 -15.80 41.14
N ASP A 338 -30.18 -16.02 40.31
CA ASP A 338 -31.34 -15.12 40.19
C ASP A 338 -32.50 -15.54 41.12
N ASN A 339 -32.67 -16.84 41.40
CA ASN A 339 -33.70 -17.38 42.31
C ASN A 339 -33.26 -17.44 43.79
N VAL A 340 -32.52 -16.43 44.25
CA VAL A 340 -31.83 -16.38 45.57
C VAL A 340 -32.73 -16.65 46.78
N ASN A 341 -34.00 -16.25 46.72
CA ASN A 341 -34.92 -16.34 47.85
C ASN A 341 -35.87 -17.55 47.78
N ASP A 342 -35.88 -18.29 46.66
CA ASP A 342 -36.81 -19.40 46.39
C ASP A 342 -36.09 -20.66 45.89
N SER A 343 -34.75 -20.74 45.98
CA SER A 343 -34.00 -21.93 45.60
C SER A 343 -34.42 -23.12 46.46
N THR A 344 -35.09 -24.11 45.84
CA THR A 344 -35.49 -25.35 46.52
C THR A 344 -34.37 -26.39 46.60
N THR A 345 -33.17 -26.06 46.10
CA THR A 345 -32.09 -27.03 45.85
C THR A 345 -30.87 -26.90 46.77
N LEU A 346 -30.63 -25.74 47.38
CA LEU A 346 -29.49 -25.49 48.28
C LEU A 346 -29.94 -25.07 49.67
N THR A 347 -29.26 -25.52 50.72
CA THR A 347 -29.46 -24.99 52.08
C THR A 347 -28.79 -23.61 52.26
N ASP A 348 -29.24 -22.82 53.24
CA ASP A 348 -28.67 -21.48 53.53
C ASP A 348 -27.15 -21.53 53.78
N ASP A 349 -26.66 -22.56 54.46
CA ASP A 349 -25.23 -22.75 54.75
C ASP A 349 -24.43 -23.12 53.50
N GLU A 350 -24.97 -23.98 52.64
CA GLU A 350 -24.37 -24.35 51.35
C GLU A 350 -24.28 -23.16 50.40
N TYR A 351 -25.35 -22.36 50.33
CA TYR A 351 -25.41 -21.14 49.52
C TYR A 351 -24.37 -20.11 49.96
N ASN A 352 -24.29 -19.81 51.26
CA ASN A 352 -23.35 -18.81 51.78
C ASN A 352 -21.88 -19.17 51.50
N ASN A 353 -21.57 -20.47 51.38
CA ASN A 353 -20.23 -20.96 51.04
C ASN A 353 -19.86 -20.79 49.56
N ILE A 354 -20.82 -20.96 48.63
CA ILE A 354 -20.56 -20.86 47.18
C ILE A 354 -20.87 -19.48 46.59
N LYS A 355 -21.70 -18.67 47.28
CA LYS A 355 -22.11 -17.34 46.83
C LYS A 355 -20.96 -16.45 46.35
N PRO A 356 -19.82 -16.36 47.05
CA PRO A 356 -18.70 -15.51 46.63
C PRO A 356 -18.07 -15.96 45.30
N MET A 357 -18.29 -17.21 44.89
CA MET A 357 -17.66 -17.84 43.72
C MET A 357 -18.52 -17.71 42.45
N PHE A 358 -19.84 -17.52 42.55
CA PHE A 358 -20.74 -17.49 41.38
C PHE A 358 -20.31 -16.51 40.29
N GLN A 359 -19.96 -15.28 40.65
CA GLN A 359 -19.57 -14.28 39.65
C GLN A 359 -18.28 -14.70 38.92
N SER A 360 -17.30 -15.23 39.65
CA SER A 360 -16.06 -15.73 39.06
C SER A 360 -16.29 -16.96 38.18
N MET A 361 -17.12 -17.90 38.65
CA MET A 361 -17.49 -19.10 37.90
C MET A 361 -18.21 -18.75 36.61
N LEU A 362 -19.22 -17.86 36.68
CA LEU A 362 -20.00 -17.47 35.51
C LEU A 362 -19.12 -16.82 34.44
N VAL A 363 -18.22 -15.92 34.82
CA VAL A 363 -17.26 -15.31 33.88
C VAL A 363 -16.39 -16.38 33.20
N ARG A 364 -15.83 -17.32 33.98
CA ARG A 364 -14.96 -18.38 33.42
C ARG A 364 -15.73 -19.41 32.59
N VAL A 365 -16.96 -19.75 32.97
CA VAL A 365 -17.84 -20.64 32.19
C VAL A 365 -18.24 -19.98 30.88
N ARG A 366 -18.58 -18.68 30.87
CA ARG A 366 -18.82 -17.92 29.64
C ARG A 366 -17.57 -17.85 28.74
N GLN A 367 -16.37 -17.75 29.34
CA GLN A 367 -15.11 -17.87 28.57
C GLN A 367 -14.92 -19.28 27.98
N LEU A 368 -15.32 -20.34 28.69
CA LEU A 368 -15.30 -21.70 28.17
C LEU A 368 -16.33 -21.90 27.05
N GLU A 369 -17.52 -21.31 27.13
CA GLU A 369 -18.50 -21.33 26.04
C GLU A 369 -17.93 -20.69 24.76
N HIS A 370 -17.27 -19.53 24.90
CA HIS A 370 -16.54 -18.89 23.79
C HIS A 370 -15.45 -19.83 23.23
N ASN A 371 -14.59 -20.38 24.09
CA ASN A 371 -13.54 -21.29 23.65
C ASN A 371 -14.10 -22.56 22.99
N ALA A 372 -15.22 -23.12 23.49
CA ALA A 372 -15.86 -24.29 22.89
C ALA A 372 -16.34 -24.01 21.45
N MET A 373 -16.91 -22.82 21.22
CA MET A 373 -17.26 -22.37 19.87
C MET A 373 -16.02 -22.20 18.98
N GLU A 374 -14.94 -21.60 19.50
CA GLU A 374 -13.67 -21.46 18.78
C GLU A 374 -13.01 -22.80 18.46
N ILE A 375 -13.07 -23.77 19.38
CA ILE A 375 -12.63 -25.16 19.17
C ILE A 375 -13.43 -25.78 18.02
N HIS A 376 -14.76 -25.59 18.01
CA HIS A 376 -15.63 -26.12 16.96
C HIS A 376 -15.31 -25.52 15.59
N LEU A 377 -15.11 -24.20 15.51
CA LEU A 377 -14.69 -23.54 14.26
C LEU A 377 -13.29 -23.97 13.82
N ALA A 378 -12.36 -24.11 14.76
CA ALA A 378 -10.98 -24.52 14.49
C ALA A 378 -10.85 -25.96 13.97
N LEU A 379 -11.92 -26.76 14.07
CA LEU A 379 -12.02 -28.08 13.44
C LEU A 379 -12.01 -27.98 11.90
N TYR A 380 -12.66 -26.96 11.37
CA TYR A 380 -12.85 -26.73 9.93
C TYR A 380 -11.86 -25.71 9.36
N GLU A 381 -11.21 -24.91 10.23
CA GLU A 381 -10.30 -23.84 9.86
C GLU A 381 -9.00 -23.92 10.64
N ASN A 382 -7.87 -23.87 9.93
CA ASN A 382 -6.56 -23.92 10.57
C ASN A 382 -5.74 -22.67 10.23
N ALA A 383 -5.99 -21.58 10.95
CA ALA A 383 -5.32 -20.30 10.73
C ALA A 383 -3.88 -20.23 11.30
N ASN A 384 -3.41 -21.27 12.00
CA ASN A 384 -2.20 -21.22 12.81
C ASN A 384 -0.91 -21.69 12.14
N ALA A 385 -0.99 -22.44 11.03
CA ALA A 385 0.20 -23.05 10.43
C ALA A 385 1.21 -21.99 9.91
N GLY A 386 0.76 -20.77 9.60
CA GLY A 386 1.61 -19.61 9.28
C GLY A 386 1.91 -18.62 10.42
N ALA A 387 1.27 -18.72 11.60
CA ALA A 387 1.29 -17.65 12.60
C ALA A 387 2.60 -17.52 13.41
N LEU A 388 3.32 -18.62 13.62
CA LEU A 388 4.62 -18.63 14.29
C LEU A 388 5.79 -18.12 13.41
N THR A 389 5.60 -18.08 12.08
CA THR A 389 6.65 -17.82 11.08
C THR A 389 6.42 -16.54 10.27
N ALA A 390 5.22 -15.98 10.35
CA ALA A 390 4.84 -14.67 9.86
C ALA A 390 5.78 -13.55 10.35
N SER A 391 6.35 -12.81 9.40
CA SER A 391 7.23 -11.66 9.69
C SER A 391 6.53 -10.51 10.41
N THR A 392 5.19 -10.44 10.29
CA THR A 392 4.35 -9.40 10.88
C THR A 392 3.07 -9.99 11.50
N SER A 393 2.47 -9.30 12.46
CA SER A 393 1.17 -9.70 13.03
C SER A 393 0.03 -9.74 12.01
N MET A 394 0.16 -9.06 10.86
CA MET A 394 -0.81 -9.09 9.76
C MET A 394 -0.79 -10.41 8.96
N ASP A 395 0.34 -11.10 8.89
CA ASP A 395 0.46 -12.41 8.22
C ASP A 395 -0.05 -13.58 9.08
N ARG A 396 -0.33 -13.34 10.38
CA ARG A 396 -0.69 -14.38 11.36
C ARG A 396 -2.14 -14.86 11.29
N GLY A 397 -3.00 -14.20 10.52
CA GLY A 397 -4.38 -14.64 10.29
C GLY A 397 -4.80 -14.29 8.89
N GLY A 398 -4.85 -15.28 7.98
CA GLY A 398 -5.56 -15.03 6.73
C GLY A 398 -5.30 -15.89 5.51
N ASN A 399 -4.39 -16.87 5.44
CA ASN A 399 -4.25 -17.57 4.14
C ASN A 399 -5.40 -18.54 3.84
N HIS A 400 -6.22 -18.89 4.83
CA HIS A 400 -7.48 -19.60 4.61
C HIS A 400 -8.47 -18.76 3.78
N LEU A 401 -9.23 -19.41 2.91
CA LEU A 401 -10.21 -18.76 2.03
C LEU A 401 -11.48 -18.38 2.79
N GLN A 402 -11.55 -17.16 3.31
CA GLN A 402 -12.71 -16.62 4.03
C GLN A 402 -13.69 -15.94 3.07
N ILE A 403 -14.93 -16.44 3.01
CA ILE A 403 -15.86 -16.16 1.91
C ILE A 403 -17.23 -15.62 2.34
N VAL A 404 -17.60 -15.74 3.62
CA VAL A 404 -18.90 -15.27 4.14
C VAL A 404 -18.70 -14.58 5.49
N PRO A 405 -19.48 -13.54 5.86
CA PRO A 405 -19.35 -12.91 7.18
C PRO A 405 -19.64 -13.91 8.31
N SER A 406 -18.85 -13.83 9.37
CA SER A 406 -19.06 -14.64 10.56
C SER A 406 -20.19 -14.05 11.40
N LEU A 407 -21.02 -14.91 12.00
CA LEU A 407 -22.00 -14.58 13.02
C LEU A 407 -21.42 -14.67 14.44
N ASN A 408 -20.13 -15.03 14.58
CA ASN A 408 -19.45 -15.10 15.88
C ASN A 408 -19.50 -13.75 16.62
N PRO A 409 -20.26 -13.61 17.73
CA PRO A 409 -20.47 -12.33 18.39
C PRO A 409 -19.18 -11.75 19.01
N TYR A 410 -18.26 -12.61 19.47
CA TYR A 410 -17.01 -12.19 20.10
C TYR A 410 -16.01 -11.61 19.09
N ALA A 411 -15.96 -12.17 17.87
CA ALA A 411 -15.16 -11.61 16.78
C ALA A 411 -15.65 -10.21 16.34
N LEU A 412 -16.91 -9.88 16.63
CA LEU A 412 -17.59 -8.65 16.20
C LEU A 412 -17.79 -7.63 17.33
N SER A 413 -17.38 -7.97 18.54
CA SER A 413 -17.55 -7.11 19.70
C SER A 413 -16.56 -5.94 19.69
N LYS A 414 -16.98 -4.86 20.33
CA LYS A 414 -16.13 -3.68 20.58
C LYS A 414 -14.97 -3.98 21.53
N SER A 415 -15.19 -4.90 22.46
CA SER A 415 -14.25 -5.32 23.52
C SER A 415 -13.37 -6.52 23.12
N ARG A 416 -13.37 -6.93 21.85
CA ARG A 416 -12.59 -8.08 21.38
C ARG A 416 -11.12 -7.96 21.74
N ASP A 417 -10.52 -9.10 22.09
CA ASP A 417 -9.08 -9.19 22.27
C ASP A 417 -8.40 -9.25 20.89
N PRO A 418 -7.53 -8.29 20.54
CA PRO A 418 -6.82 -8.31 19.27
C PRO A 418 -5.82 -9.48 19.13
N SER A 419 -5.48 -10.14 20.24
CA SER A 419 -4.64 -11.34 20.25
C SER A 419 -5.42 -12.64 19.99
N ASP A 420 -6.76 -12.59 20.10
CA ASP A 420 -7.62 -13.71 19.75
C ASP A 420 -7.71 -13.85 18.22
N LEU A 421 -7.62 -15.08 17.73
CA LEU A 421 -7.66 -15.44 16.32
C LEU A 421 -9.09 -15.55 15.77
N SER A 422 -10.09 -15.28 16.60
CA SER A 422 -11.50 -15.15 16.23
C SER A 422 -11.68 -14.36 14.94
N GLN A 423 -12.13 -15.03 13.88
CA GLN A 423 -12.23 -14.45 12.54
C GLN A 423 -13.61 -13.80 12.33
N PRO A 424 -13.66 -12.58 11.76
CA PRO A 424 -14.93 -11.90 11.50
C PRO A 424 -15.65 -12.46 10.27
N TRP A 425 -15.03 -13.39 9.53
CA TRP A 425 -15.55 -14.09 8.36
C TRP A 425 -15.30 -15.60 8.49
N LEU A 426 -16.24 -16.40 7.99
CA LEU A 426 -16.11 -17.86 7.90
C LEU A 426 -15.35 -18.27 6.64
N GLY A 427 -14.54 -19.31 6.82
CA GLY A 427 -13.88 -20.05 5.77
C GLY A 427 -14.84 -20.80 4.85
N MET A 428 -14.46 -20.95 3.57
CA MET A 428 -15.18 -21.76 2.59
C MET A 428 -15.32 -23.22 3.07
N THR A 429 -14.31 -23.77 3.73
CA THR A 429 -14.35 -25.13 4.29
C THR A 429 -15.43 -25.28 5.37
N THR A 430 -15.60 -24.27 6.23
CA THR A 430 -16.66 -24.24 7.26
C THR A 430 -18.05 -24.20 6.62
N VAL A 431 -18.23 -23.38 5.57
CA VAL A 431 -19.52 -23.32 4.85
C VAL A 431 -19.83 -24.66 4.17
N LEU A 432 -18.83 -25.27 3.53
CA LEU A 432 -19.00 -26.51 2.77
C LEU A 432 -19.17 -27.75 3.66
N TYR A 433 -18.43 -27.83 4.77
CA TYR A 433 -18.26 -29.05 5.55
C TYR A 433 -18.62 -28.91 7.03
N GLY A 434 -18.95 -27.70 7.50
CA GLY A 434 -19.34 -27.42 8.88
C GLY A 434 -20.60 -28.17 9.30
N SER A 435 -20.68 -28.51 10.58
CA SER A 435 -21.86 -29.14 11.17
C SER A 435 -23.07 -28.20 11.22
N ASP A 436 -24.26 -28.78 11.32
CA ASP A 436 -25.49 -28.01 11.55
C ASP A 436 -25.44 -27.28 12.91
N ALA A 437 -24.67 -27.81 13.88
CA ALA A 437 -24.49 -27.18 15.19
C ALA A 437 -23.61 -25.91 15.10
N VAL A 438 -22.50 -25.94 14.34
CA VAL A 438 -21.63 -24.76 14.19
C VAL A 438 -22.29 -23.68 13.32
N LEU A 439 -23.17 -24.09 12.41
CA LEU A 439 -23.91 -23.20 11.50
C LEU A 439 -25.35 -22.92 11.96
N ALA A 440 -25.72 -23.26 13.19
CA ALA A 440 -27.11 -23.19 13.67
C ALA A 440 -27.73 -21.79 13.58
N GLN A 441 -26.92 -20.74 13.66
CA GLN A 441 -27.37 -19.34 13.55
C GLN A 441 -27.56 -18.87 12.10
N TYR A 442 -27.11 -19.65 11.11
CA TYR A 442 -27.17 -19.33 9.68
C TYR A 442 -28.45 -19.87 9.02
N ASP A 443 -28.79 -19.33 7.85
CA ASP A 443 -29.86 -19.90 7.02
C ASP A 443 -29.40 -21.21 6.36
N MET A 444 -29.81 -22.34 6.95
CA MET A 444 -29.47 -23.67 6.44
C MET A 444 -29.98 -23.95 5.02
N GLY A 445 -31.04 -23.28 4.57
CA GLY A 445 -31.51 -23.38 3.19
C GLY A 445 -30.49 -22.78 2.20
N LEU A 446 -29.91 -21.62 2.54
CA LEU A 446 -28.86 -20.97 1.75
C LEU A 446 -27.54 -21.74 1.83
N ILE A 447 -27.15 -22.24 3.00
CA ILE A 447 -25.96 -23.09 3.18
C ILE A 447 -26.05 -24.34 2.28
N ASN A 448 -27.19 -25.04 2.31
CA ASN A 448 -27.39 -26.23 1.48
C ASN A 448 -27.39 -25.90 -0.02
N ALA A 449 -27.90 -24.73 -0.42
CA ALA A 449 -27.81 -24.26 -1.80
C ALA A 449 -26.35 -24.03 -2.23
N VAL A 450 -25.52 -23.40 -1.38
CA VAL A 450 -24.08 -23.22 -1.64
C VAL A 450 -23.37 -24.57 -1.80
N ARG A 451 -23.61 -25.52 -0.88
CA ARG A 451 -23.04 -26.88 -0.92
C ARG A 451 -23.41 -27.62 -2.22
N ALA A 452 -24.68 -27.59 -2.60
CA ALA A 452 -25.16 -28.23 -3.82
C ALA A 452 -24.57 -27.59 -5.09
N ASN A 453 -24.52 -26.26 -5.13
CA ASN A 453 -23.92 -25.53 -6.26
C ASN A 453 -22.41 -25.75 -6.37
N TRP A 454 -21.69 -25.87 -5.24
CA TRP A 454 -20.28 -26.23 -5.21
C TRP A 454 -20.03 -27.63 -5.79
N SER A 455 -20.79 -28.65 -5.35
CA SER A 455 -20.69 -30.00 -5.92
C SER A 455 -20.95 -29.99 -7.42
N THR A 456 -22.00 -29.29 -7.85
CA THR A 456 -22.36 -29.17 -9.27
C THR A 456 -21.24 -28.49 -10.08
N ALA A 457 -20.64 -27.41 -9.56
CA ALA A 457 -19.54 -26.71 -10.23
C ALA A 457 -18.28 -27.59 -10.31
N LYS A 458 -17.98 -28.34 -9.24
CA LYS A 458 -16.86 -29.29 -9.21
C LYS A 458 -17.05 -30.42 -10.23
N GLU A 459 -18.21 -31.06 -10.24
CA GLU A 459 -18.55 -32.14 -11.18
C GLU A 459 -18.55 -31.67 -12.65
N ALA A 460 -19.09 -30.47 -12.92
CA ALA A 460 -19.05 -29.87 -14.26
C ALA A 460 -17.61 -29.61 -14.72
N TYR A 461 -16.74 -29.15 -13.82
CA TYR A 461 -15.33 -28.90 -14.11
C TYR A 461 -14.54 -30.20 -14.31
N GLU A 462 -14.81 -31.24 -13.52
CA GLU A 462 -14.16 -32.55 -13.66
C GLU A 462 -14.59 -33.30 -14.92
N SER A 463 -15.83 -33.14 -15.36
CA SER A 463 -16.35 -33.77 -16.58
C SER A 463 -15.92 -33.06 -17.88
N GLY A 464 -15.24 -31.91 -17.78
CA GLY A 464 -14.84 -31.10 -18.95
C GLY A 464 -16.03 -30.44 -19.66
N GLY A 465 -17.18 -30.29 -18.98
CA GLY A 465 -18.38 -29.64 -19.51
C GLY A 465 -18.36 -28.10 -19.38
N ASP A 466 -19.46 -27.44 -19.77
CA ASP A 466 -19.63 -26.00 -19.55
C ASP A 466 -19.87 -25.70 -18.05
N VAL A 467 -18.84 -25.17 -17.39
CA VAL A 467 -18.84 -24.86 -15.95
C VAL A 467 -19.53 -23.54 -15.64
N ARG A 468 -19.65 -22.64 -16.62
CA ARG A 468 -20.08 -21.25 -16.40
C ARG A 468 -21.45 -21.14 -15.72
N PRO A 469 -22.50 -21.91 -16.10
CA PRO A 469 -23.80 -21.85 -15.44
C PRO A 469 -23.74 -22.32 -13.98
N ALA A 470 -22.94 -23.35 -13.69
CA ALA A 470 -22.78 -23.87 -12.34
C ALA A 470 -22.02 -22.88 -11.44
N MET A 471 -20.95 -22.27 -11.98
CA MET A 471 -20.19 -21.23 -11.29
C MET A 471 -21.02 -19.99 -10.99
N GLN A 472 -21.88 -19.56 -11.93
CA GLN A 472 -22.78 -18.43 -11.71
C GLN A 472 -23.75 -18.71 -10.56
N LYS A 473 -24.36 -19.90 -10.53
CA LYS A 473 -25.27 -20.30 -9.43
C LYS A 473 -24.55 -20.32 -8.08
N LEU A 474 -23.31 -20.82 -8.04
CA LEU A 474 -22.48 -20.80 -6.84
C LEU A 474 -22.25 -19.37 -6.35
N ALA A 475 -21.80 -18.48 -7.23
CA ALA A 475 -21.58 -17.07 -6.91
C ALA A 475 -22.86 -16.38 -6.41
N ASP A 476 -24.00 -16.61 -7.08
CA ASP A 476 -25.30 -16.07 -6.67
C ASP A 476 -25.73 -16.58 -5.28
N SER A 477 -25.50 -17.87 -4.98
CA SER A 477 -25.82 -18.44 -3.66
C SER A 477 -24.93 -17.89 -2.55
N LEU A 478 -23.63 -17.68 -2.82
CA LEU A 478 -22.70 -17.06 -1.87
C LEU A 478 -23.07 -15.60 -1.59
N GLN A 479 -23.45 -14.84 -2.63
CA GLN A 479 -23.90 -13.45 -2.48
C GLN A 479 -25.15 -13.36 -1.61
N ARG A 480 -26.14 -14.21 -1.85
CA ARG A 480 -27.38 -14.24 -1.04
C ARG A 480 -27.11 -14.58 0.41
N LEU A 481 -26.24 -15.57 0.66
CA LEU A 481 -25.82 -15.95 2.00
C LEU A 481 -25.11 -14.78 2.70
N GLY A 482 -24.11 -14.17 2.06
CA GLY A 482 -23.36 -13.06 2.64
C GLY A 482 -24.22 -11.82 2.94
N ASP A 483 -25.18 -11.49 2.07
CA ASP A 483 -26.13 -10.39 2.28
C ASP A 483 -27.05 -10.67 3.48
N GLN A 484 -27.53 -11.91 3.63
CA GLN A 484 -28.37 -12.35 4.75
C GLN A 484 -27.58 -12.29 6.07
N ASP A 485 -26.38 -12.84 6.09
CA ASP A 485 -25.54 -12.91 7.29
C ASP A 485 -25.17 -11.50 7.77
N THR A 486 -24.88 -10.59 6.84
CA THR A 486 -24.60 -9.18 7.17
C THR A 486 -25.75 -8.54 7.98
N GLN A 487 -27.00 -8.89 7.70
CA GLN A 487 -28.16 -8.40 8.45
C GLN A 487 -28.29 -9.09 9.82
N GLN A 488 -28.02 -10.39 9.89
CA GLN A 488 -28.17 -11.19 11.10
C GLN A 488 -27.12 -10.89 12.17
N ARG A 489 -25.90 -10.46 11.79
CA ARG A 489 -24.81 -10.15 12.74
C ARG A 489 -25.21 -9.20 13.86
N VAL A 490 -26.04 -8.20 13.55
CA VAL A 490 -26.50 -7.25 14.56
C VAL A 490 -27.40 -7.93 15.60
N ALA A 491 -28.32 -8.78 15.14
CA ALA A 491 -29.23 -9.51 16.01
C ALA A 491 -28.46 -10.47 16.93
N VAL A 492 -27.49 -11.21 16.40
CA VAL A 492 -26.68 -12.16 17.19
C VAL A 492 -25.87 -11.45 18.28
N ILE A 493 -25.27 -10.29 17.97
CA ILE A 493 -24.54 -9.49 18.97
C ILE A 493 -25.48 -9.02 20.08
N GLU A 494 -26.65 -8.49 19.69
CA GLU A 494 -27.64 -7.98 20.63
C GLU A 494 -28.20 -9.09 21.53
N GLU A 495 -28.38 -10.31 21.00
CA GLU A 495 -28.84 -11.49 21.73
C GLU A 495 -27.77 -12.09 22.65
N THR A 496 -26.50 -12.14 22.21
CA THR A 496 -25.44 -12.88 22.93
C THR A 496 -24.68 -12.04 23.94
N ILE A 497 -24.14 -10.88 23.53
CA ILE A 497 -23.24 -10.05 24.35
C ILE A 497 -23.85 -8.69 24.72
N GLY A 498 -25.04 -8.39 24.19
CA GLY A 498 -25.83 -7.21 24.52
C GLY A 498 -25.58 -6.00 23.61
N SER A 499 -26.54 -5.08 23.59
CA SER A 499 -26.58 -3.95 22.64
C SER A 499 -25.44 -2.93 22.81
N THR A 500 -24.78 -2.89 23.97
CA THR A 500 -23.68 -1.95 24.26
C THR A 500 -22.33 -2.39 23.68
N GLU A 501 -22.19 -3.66 23.31
CA GLU A 501 -20.95 -4.25 22.80
C GLU A 501 -20.79 -4.15 21.28
N LYS A 502 -21.75 -3.53 20.60
CA LYS A 502 -21.76 -3.37 19.15
C LYS A 502 -20.69 -2.39 18.66
N ASP A 503 -19.77 -2.85 17.83
CA ASP A 503 -18.87 -1.98 17.06
C ASP A 503 -19.40 -1.77 15.62
N SER A 504 -20.04 -0.62 15.43
CA SER A 504 -20.55 -0.21 14.11
C SER A 504 -19.47 -0.12 13.02
N GLY A 505 -18.22 0.17 13.39
CA GLY A 505 -17.09 0.24 12.47
C GLY A 505 -16.73 -1.15 11.95
N ILE A 506 -16.48 -2.11 12.84
CA ILE A 506 -16.16 -3.50 12.45
C ILE A 506 -17.24 -4.06 11.56
N LEU A 507 -18.51 -3.93 11.96
CA LEU A 507 -19.65 -4.45 11.23
C LEU A 507 -19.70 -3.90 9.81
N ALA A 508 -19.45 -2.60 9.63
CA ALA A 508 -19.37 -1.98 8.31
C ALA A 508 -18.14 -2.45 7.49
N TYR A 509 -16.96 -2.57 8.10
CA TYR A 509 -15.73 -2.98 7.42
C TYR A 509 -15.71 -4.47 7.03
N THR A 510 -16.51 -5.28 7.71
CA THR A 510 -16.61 -6.73 7.49
C THR A 510 -17.97 -7.12 6.90
N ALA A 511 -18.78 -6.14 6.49
CA ALA A 511 -20.04 -6.40 5.80
C ALA A 511 -19.78 -7.03 4.42
N TYR A 512 -20.69 -7.89 4.00
CA TYR A 512 -20.65 -8.40 2.63
C TYR A 512 -20.95 -7.26 1.64
N PRO A 513 -20.20 -7.12 0.53
CA PRO A 513 -20.47 -6.08 -0.44
C PRO A 513 -21.82 -6.28 -1.12
N ALA A 514 -22.56 -5.19 -1.33
CA ALA A 514 -23.81 -5.23 -2.07
C ALA A 514 -23.62 -5.76 -3.50
N VAL A 515 -24.68 -6.39 -4.04
CA VAL A 515 -24.73 -6.89 -5.42
C VAL A 515 -24.30 -5.79 -6.40
N ASN A 516 -23.34 -6.10 -7.28
CA ASN A 516 -22.70 -5.16 -8.21
C ASN A 516 -21.90 -4.03 -7.54
N SER A 517 -21.31 -4.27 -6.37
CA SER A 517 -20.38 -3.34 -5.72
C SER A 517 -19.31 -2.90 -6.70
N TYR A 518 -19.37 -1.62 -7.08
CA TYR A 518 -18.41 -1.01 -8.00
C TYR A 518 -16.97 -1.12 -7.48
N ARG A 519 -16.77 -1.27 -6.16
CA ARG A 519 -15.44 -1.42 -5.54
C ARG A 519 -14.75 -2.72 -5.94
N ILE A 520 -15.47 -3.85 -5.86
CA ILE A 520 -14.94 -5.18 -6.19
C ILE A 520 -14.56 -5.26 -7.67
N ALA A 521 -15.49 -4.86 -8.55
CA ALA A 521 -15.25 -4.82 -10.00
C ALA A 521 -14.13 -3.84 -10.39
N THR A 522 -14.02 -2.70 -9.69
CA THR A 522 -12.93 -1.73 -9.94
C THR A 522 -11.58 -2.29 -9.50
N GLU A 523 -11.51 -3.05 -8.41
CA GLU A 523 -10.25 -3.68 -7.98
C GLU A 523 -9.78 -4.73 -8.98
N VAL A 524 -10.68 -5.62 -9.45
CA VAL A 524 -10.35 -6.59 -10.51
C VAL A 524 -9.88 -5.87 -11.77
N ARG A 525 -10.55 -4.78 -12.16
CA ARG A 525 -10.14 -3.95 -13.30
C ARG A 525 -8.77 -3.30 -13.10
N TYR A 526 -8.49 -2.79 -11.91
CA TYR A 526 -7.19 -2.20 -11.57
C TYR A 526 -6.07 -3.23 -11.67
N ASN A 527 -6.27 -4.42 -11.11
CA ASN A 527 -5.29 -5.50 -11.12
C ASN A 527 -5.02 -6.05 -12.54
N THR A 528 -6.06 -6.12 -13.37
CA THR A 528 -5.96 -6.61 -14.76
C THR A 528 -5.38 -5.58 -15.72
N LEU A 529 -5.73 -4.30 -15.59
CA LEU A 529 -5.21 -3.24 -16.45
C LEU A 529 -3.80 -2.80 -16.09
N ASP A 530 -3.36 -2.96 -14.83
CA ASP A 530 -2.07 -2.49 -14.31
C ASP A 530 -1.69 -1.08 -14.82
N PRO A 531 -2.46 -0.04 -14.45
CA PRO A 531 -2.43 1.26 -15.12
C PRO A 531 -1.03 1.90 -15.11
N PHE A 532 -0.26 1.71 -14.04
CA PHE A 532 1.07 2.30 -13.92
C PHE A 532 2.12 1.60 -14.80
N MET A 533 1.90 0.33 -15.17
CA MET A 533 2.70 -0.34 -16.19
C MET A 533 2.52 0.33 -17.56
N TYR A 534 1.31 0.70 -17.94
CA TYR A 534 1.11 1.42 -19.20
C TYR A 534 1.53 2.89 -19.13
N ALA A 535 1.38 3.52 -17.95
CA ALA A 535 1.84 4.89 -17.73
C ALA A 535 3.33 5.05 -18.06
N TRP A 536 4.19 4.12 -17.63
CA TRP A 536 5.63 4.20 -17.92
C TRP A 536 5.91 4.09 -19.42
N ILE A 537 5.16 3.26 -20.16
CA ILE A 537 5.28 3.12 -21.62
C ILE A 537 4.95 4.46 -22.30
N PHE A 538 3.85 5.11 -21.91
CA PHE A 538 3.46 6.40 -22.48
C PHE A 538 4.47 7.50 -22.16
N THR A 539 4.99 7.56 -20.92
CA THR A 539 6.03 8.53 -20.56
C THR A 539 7.36 8.23 -21.25
N PHE A 540 7.67 6.97 -21.54
CA PHE A 540 8.87 6.58 -22.28
C PHE A 540 8.79 7.04 -23.74
N ILE A 541 7.64 6.83 -24.40
CA ILE A 541 7.38 7.35 -25.75
C ILE A 541 7.47 8.88 -25.74
N ALA A 542 6.94 9.54 -24.71
CA ALA A 542 7.07 10.99 -24.56
C ALA A 542 8.54 11.43 -24.47
N THR A 543 9.37 10.68 -23.73
CA THR A 543 10.81 10.91 -23.60
C THR A 543 11.54 10.77 -24.93
N ILE A 544 11.24 9.73 -25.70
CA ILE A 544 11.77 9.57 -27.06
C ILE A 544 11.34 10.74 -27.95
N GLY A 545 10.08 11.16 -27.87
CA GLY A 545 9.57 12.31 -28.63
C GLY A 545 10.35 13.60 -28.32
N PHE A 546 10.56 13.91 -27.04
CA PHE A 546 11.34 15.09 -26.64
C PHE A 546 12.83 14.99 -26.95
N ALA A 547 13.43 13.78 -26.88
CA ALA A 547 14.82 13.56 -27.26
C ALA A 547 15.03 13.74 -28.78
N LEU A 548 14.16 13.16 -29.60
CA LEU A 548 14.21 13.29 -31.06
C LEU A 548 13.87 14.71 -31.55
N ALA A 549 13.22 15.52 -30.71
CA ALA A 549 13.00 16.94 -31.00
C ALA A 549 14.31 17.74 -31.08
N PHE A 550 15.41 17.27 -30.47
CA PHE A 550 16.75 17.85 -30.66
C PHE A 550 17.43 17.42 -31.97
N ALA A 551 16.92 16.37 -32.64
CA ALA A 551 17.53 15.74 -33.80
C ALA A 551 16.86 16.16 -35.13
N VAL A 552 16.53 15.19 -36.01
CA VAL A 552 16.15 15.41 -37.42
C VAL A 552 14.70 15.89 -37.61
N MET A 553 13.76 15.48 -36.73
CA MET A 553 12.32 15.77 -36.86
C MET A 553 11.79 16.71 -35.76
N ARG A 554 12.42 17.89 -35.65
CA ARG A 554 12.31 18.84 -34.52
C ARG A 554 10.89 19.11 -33.98
N LYS A 555 10.02 19.76 -34.76
CA LYS A 555 8.70 20.23 -34.26
C LYS A 555 7.64 19.12 -34.13
N PRO A 556 7.49 18.17 -35.07
CA PRO A 556 6.50 17.11 -34.93
C PRO A 556 6.77 16.19 -33.74
N MET A 557 8.04 15.82 -33.51
CA MET A 557 8.41 14.94 -32.39
C MET A 557 8.20 15.62 -31.03
N PHE A 558 8.40 16.94 -30.95
CA PHE A 558 8.07 17.73 -29.76
C PHE A 558 6.58 17.60 -29.39
N TRP A 559 5.68 17.84 -30.34
CA TRP A 559 4.22 17.76 -30.08
C TRP A 559 3.74 16.33 -29.82
N MET A 560 4.36 15.34 -30.45
CA MET A 560 4.16 13.94 -30.09
C MET A 560 4.55 13.68 -28.63
N GLY A 561 5.71 14.20 -28.20
CA GLY A 561 6.17 14.15 -26.81
C GLY A 561 5.16 14.76 -25.83
N VAL A 562 4.65 15.95 -26.14
CA VAL A 562 3.60 16.61 -25.34
C VAL A 562 2.32 15.77 -25.28
N GLY A 563 1.86 15.24 -26.42
CA GLY A 563 0.64 14.43 -26.49
C GLY A 563 0.71 13.16 -25.64
N PHE A 564 1.81 12.41 -25.74
CA PHE A 564 2.01 11.21 -24.93
C PHE A 564 2.24 11.52 -23.45
N LEU A 565 2.88 12.65 -23.10
CA LEU A 565 3.03 13.08 -21.71
C LEU A 565 1.66 13.39 -21.08
N VAL A 566 0.79 14.11 -21.80
CA VAL A 566 -0.59 14.40 -21.36
C VAL A 566 -1.40 13.10 -21.24
N PHE A 567 -1.28 12.20 -22.21
CA PHE A 567 -1.99 10.92 -22.17
C PHE A 567 -1.53 10.06 -20.98
N GLY A 568 -0.22 9.97 -20.74
CA GLY A 568 0.36 9.28 -19.58
C GLY A 568 -0.11 9.87 -18.24
N LEU A 569 -0.24 11.20 -18.15
CA LEU A 569 -0.83 11.86 -16.98
C LEU A 569 -2.30 11.50 -16.76
N ILE A 570 -3.14 11.56 -17.81
CA ILE A 570 -4.56 11.18 -17.74
C ILE A 570 -4.70 9.72 -17.32
N TRP A 571 -3.90 8.84 -17.91
CA TRP A 571 -3.90 7.41 -17.60
C TRP A 571 -3.46 7.13 -16.15
N SER A 572 -2.42 7.82 -15.67
CA SER A 572 -1.98 7.73 -14.27
C SER A 572 -3.05 8.24 -13.30
N THR A 573 -3.73 9.34 -13.64
CA THR A 573 -4.88 9.86 -12.87
C THR A 573 -6.03 8.87 -12.83
N TYR A 574 -6.30 8.16 -13.93
CA TYR A 574 -7.29 7.08 -13.96
C TYR A 574 -6.87 5.91 -13.03
N GLY A 575 -5.58 5.56 -13.01
CA GLY A 575 -5.03 4.61 -12.04
C GLY A 575 -5.26 5.02 -10.58
N PHE A 576 -4.98 6.29 -10.25
CA PHE A 576 -5.26 6.83 -8.91
C PHE A 576 -6.75 6.87 -8.58
N TYR A 577 -7.60 7.22 -9.53
CA TYR A 577 -9.05 7.21 -9.35
C TYR A 577 -9.56 5.82 -8.97
N MET A 578 -9.12 4.78 -9.69
CA MET A 578 -9.45 3.39 -9.35
C MET A 578 -8.93 3.02 -7.96
N ARG A 579 -7.68 3.39 -7.63
CA ARG A 579 -7.08 3.15 -6.31
C ARG A 579 -7.93 3.75 -5.19
N VAL A 580 -8.34 5.01 -5.32
CA VAL A 580 -9.16 5.74 -4.34
C VAL A 580 -10.55 5.13 -4.20
N ILE A 581 -11.14 4.62 -5.28
CA ILE A 581 -12.41 3.90 -5.22
C ILE A 581 -12.31 2.62 -4.40
N VAL A 582 -11.23 1.86 -4.60
CA VAL A 582 -11.00 0.57 -3.95
C VAL A 582 -10.72 0.76 -2.46
N THR A 583 -9.82 1.69 -2.12
CA THR A 583 -9.42 1.92 -0.73
C THR A 583 -10.43 2.78 0.04
N GLY A 584 -11.04 3.77 -0.61
CA GLY A 584 -11.85 4.80 0.05
C GLY A 584 -11.03 5.98 0.59
N TRP A 585 -9.72 6.05 0.31
CA TRP A 585 -8.82 7.13 0.72
C TRP A 585 -7.76 7.44 -0.35
N ALA A 586 -7.08 8.58 -0.22
CA ALA A 586 -6.02 8.99 -1.14
C ALA A 586 -4.82 8.01 -1.09
N PRO A 587 -4.06 7.83 -2.18
CA PRO A 587 -2.94 6.88 -2.26
C PRO A 587 -1.73 7.38 -1.44
N VAL A 588 -1.79 7.29 -0.11
CA VAL A 588 -0.80 7.80 0.86
C VAL A 588 -0.34 6.77 1.91
N THR A 589 -0.67 5.50 1.72
CA THR A 589 -0.58 4.43 2.73
C THR A 589 0.70 3.62 2.71
N ASN A 590 1.33 3.48 1.55
CA ASN A 590 2.55 2.68 1.41
C ASN A 590 3.57 3.36 0.49
N MET A 591 4.80 2.85 0.52
CA MET A 591 5.90 3.43 -0.27
C MET A 591 5.65 3.37 -1.77
N TYR A 592 5.01 2.30 -2.27
CA TYR A 592 4.67 2.18 -3.67
C TYR A 592 3.77 3.35 -4.12
N GLU A 593 2.78 3.74 -3.32
CA GLU A 593 1.89 4.88 -3.62
C GLU A 593 2.65 6.19 -3.78
N THR A 594 3.65 6.42 -2.91
CA THR A 594 4.55 7.57 -3.04
C THR A 594 5.36 7.49 -4.33
N VAL A 595 5.95 6.34 -4.68
CA VAL A 595 6.79 6.15 -5.87
C VAL A 595 6.02 6.36 -7.17
N ILE A 596 4.72 6.05 -7.23
CA ILE A 596 3.87 6.34 -8.40
C ILE A 596 3.32 7.78 -8.40
N PHE A 597 3.18 8.43 -7.24
CA PHE A 597 2.67 9.80 -7.15
C PHE A 597 3.72 10.85 -7.51
N VAL A 598 4.97 10.64 -7.08
CA VAL A 598 6.10 11.52 -7.43
C VAL A 598 6.24 11.75 -8.96
N PRO A 599 6.30 10.73 -9.83
CA PRO A 599 6.41 10.93 -11.27
C PRO A 599 5.19 11.66 -11.85
N TRP A 600 3.99 11.42 -11.32
CA TRP A 600 2.80 12.19 -11.73
C TRP A 600 2.98 13.69 -11.44
N VAL A 601 3.53 14.05 -10.28
CA VAL A 601 3.84 15.45 -9.94
C VAL A 601 4.96 16.01 -10.83
N VAL A 602 6.06 15.26 -11.02
CA VAL A 602 7.19 15.66 -11.89
C VAL A 602 6.68 15.97 -13.30
N CYS A 603 5.91 15.07 -13.90
CA CYS A 603 5.33 15.23 -15.23
C CYS A 603 4.34 16.40 -15.28
N SER A 604 3.51 16.59 -14.26
CA SER A 604 2.55 17.69 -14.18
C SER A 604 3.25 19.05 -14.09
N LEU A 605 4.25 19.19 -13.23
CA LEU A 605 5.04 20.41 -13.10
C LEU A 605 5.87 20.70 -14.36
N GLY A 606 6.48 19.67 -14.94
CA GLY A 606 7.20 19.79 -16.20
C GLY A 606 6.30 20.28 -17.33
N LEU A 607 5.11 19.69 -17.47
CA LEU A 607 4.11 20.11 -18.45
C LEU A 607 3.64 21.55 -18.19
N MET A 608 3.42 21.93 -16.92
CA MET A 608 3.03 23.29 -16.55
C MET A 608 4.09 24.32 -16.96
N PHE A 609 5.37 24.05 -16.68
CA PHE A 609 6.46 24.95 -17.05
C PHE A 609 6.73 25.00 -18.56
N LEU A 610 6.54 23.88 -19.24
CA LEU A 610 6.62 23.75 -20.70
C LEU A 610 5.54 24.60 -21.40
N LEU A 611 4.29 24.48 -20.96
CA LEU A 611 3.14 25.15 -21.55
C LEU A 611 2.98 26.61 -21.12
N LEU A 612 3.77 27.08 -20.13
CA LEU A 612 3.65 28.42 -19.58
C LEU A 612 3.52 29.52 -20.66
N PRO A 613 4.33 29.58 -21.74
CA PRO A 613 4.19 30.63 -22.76
C PRO A 613 2.81 30.70 -23.44
N LEU A 614 2.11 29.57 -23.54
CA LEU A 614 0.77 29.50 -24.12
C LEU A 614 -0.30 29.97 -23.14
N VAL A 615 -0.10 29.77 -21.84
CA VAL A 615 -1.11 30.05 -20.81
C VAL A 615 -0.78 31.29 -19.97
N ASP A 616 0.36 31.95 -20.16
CA ASP A 616 0.87 32.97 -19.25
C ASP A 616 -0.05 34.18 -19.10
N ARG A 617 -0.50 34.74 -20.24
CA ARG A 617 -1.41 35.89 -20.25
C ARG A 617 -2.79 35.49 -19.74
N GLY A 618 -3.31 34.35 -20.20
CA GLY A 618 -4.61 33.83 -19.77
C GLY A 618 -4.69 33.46 -18.28
N ARG A 619 -3.66 32.83 -17.71
CA ARG A 619 -3.61 32.47 -16.28
C ARG A 619 -3.53 33.70 -15.39
N LEU A 620 -2.73 34.70 -15.78
CA LEU A 620 -2.62 35.96 -15.04
C LEU A 620 -3.93 36.73 -15.13
N ALA A 621 -4.57 36.76 -16.31
CA ALA A 621 -5.90 37.31 -16.51
C ALA A 621 -6.97 36.62 -15.63
N ALA A 622 -6.99 35.28 -15.57
CA ALA A 622 -7.92 34.54 -14.73
C ALA A 622 -7.70 34.82 -13.24
N TRP A 623 -6.45 34.84 -12.77
CA TRP A 623 -6.12 35.21 -11.39
C TRP A 623 -6.46 36.68 -11.07
N ARG A 624 -6.31 37.55 -12.07
CA ARG A 624 -6.63 38.98 -11.97
C ARG A 624 -8.13 39.22 -11.86
N ALA A 625 -8.94 38.50 -12.63
CA ALA A 625 -10.40 38.60 -12.63
C ALA A 625 -11.04 38.27 -11.28
N THR A 626 -10.30 37.59 -10.40
CA THR A 626 -10.78 37.18 -9.06
C THR A 626 -10.35 38.11 -7.93
N ALA A 627 -9.68 39.21 -8.27
CA ALA A 627 -9.22 40.19 -7.29
C ALA A 627 -10.39 40.91 -6.62
N ALA A 628 -10.31 41.08 -5.30
CA ALA A 628 -11.28 41.88 -4.55
C ALA A 628 -11.15 43.38 -4.92
N PRO A 629 -12.22 44.05 -5.36
CA PRO A 629 -12.22 45.48 -5.66
C PRO A 629 -11.71 46.34 -4.50
N PHE A 630 -10.98 47.41 -4.81
CA PHE A 630 -10.42 48.38 -3.86
C PHE A 630 -9.44 47.82 -2.82
N THR A 631 -8.91 46.62 -3.05
CA THR A 631 -7.87 46.03 -2.21
C THR A 631 -6.51 46.00 -2.91
N TRP A 632 -5.46 45.64 -2.18
CA TRP A 632 -4.13 45.35 -2.73
C TRP A 632 -4.17 44.25 -3.81
N GLU A 633 -5.21 43.40 -3.82
CA GLU A 633 -5.39 42.42 -4.89
C GLU A 633 -5.69 43.09 -6.23
N GLN A 634 -6.31 44.28 -6.24
CA GLN A 634 -6.62 45.05 -7.43
C GLN A 634 -5.43 45.93 -7.88
N SER A 635 -4.24 45.33 -8.06
CA SER A 635 -3.05 45.96 -8.68
C SER A 635 -3.33 46.69 -10.01
N GLN A 636 -2.42 47.58 -10.44
CA GLN A 636 -2.60 48.29 -11.70
C GLN A 636 -2.64 47.32 -12.91
N LEU A 637 -3.50 47.61 -13.89
CA LEU A 637 -3.62 46.79 -15.10
C LEU A 637 -2.40 47.01 -16.01
N GLU A 638 -1.74 45.92 -16.37
CA GLU A 638 -0.65 45.88 -17.36
C GLU A 638 -1.19 46.15 -18.78
N SER A 639 -0.32 46.57 -19.70
CA SER A 639 -0.69 46.84 -21.11
C SER A 639 -1.40 45.66 -21.76
N GLY A 640 -0.87 44.44 -21.57
CA GLY A 640 -1.49 43.22 -22.07
C GLY A 640 -2.87 42.92 -21.47
N GLN A 641 -3.21 43.39 -20.27
CA GLN A 641 -4.54 43.20 -19.70
C GLN A 641 -5.56 44.20 -20.26
N ARG A 642 -5.11 45.43 -20.55
CA ARG A 642 -5.94 46.50 -21.14
C ARG A 642 -6.31 46.21 -22.59
N GLU A 643 -5.44 45.51 -23.30
CA GLU A 643 -5.73 45.01 -24.65
C GLU A 643 -6.83 43.94 -24.66
N MET A 644 -6.95 43.12 -23.60
CA MET A 644 -7.97 42.06 -23.54
C MET A 644 -9.36 42.64 -23.29
N PHE A 645 -9.47 43.52 -22.30
CA PHE A 645 -10.73 44.12 -21.86
C PHE A 645 -10.53 45.54 -21.35
N SER A 646 -11.56 46.37 -21.47
CA SER A 646 -11.56 47.73 -20.89
C SER A 646 -11.55 47.68 -19.35
N THR A 647 -11.09 48.77 -18.72
CA THR A 647 -11.03 48.89 -17.26
C THR A 647 -12.38 48.65 -16.58
N GLY A 648 -13.48 49.08 -17.23
CA GLY A 648 -14.84 48.85 -16.73
C GLY A 648 -15.21 47.38 -16.69
N VAL A 649 -14.89 46.63 -17.76
CA VAL A 649 -15.16 45.18 -17.83
C VAL A 649 -14.33 44.40 -16.79
N TRP A 650 -13.06 44.76 -16.59
CA TRP A 650 -12.25 44.20 -15.51
C TRP A 650 -12.86 44.43 -14.13
N SER A 651 -13.41 45.62 -13.89
CA SER A 651 -14.10 45.91 -12.63
C SER A 651 -15.35 45.05 -12.45
N VAL A 652 -16.11 44.79 -13.52
CA VAL A 652 -17.28 43.89 -13.48
C VAL A 652 -16.85 42.48 -13.10
N PHE A 653 -15.79 41.93 -13.72
CA PHE A 653 -15.28 40.60 -13.35
C PHE A 653 -14.92 40.52 -11.87
N ASN A 654 -14.20 41.51 -11.34
CA ASN A 654 -13.82 41.55 -9.94
C ASN A 654 -15.04 41.57 -9.00
N TRP A 655 -16.07 42.37 -9.31
CA TRP A 655 -17.30 42.43 -8.51
C TRP A 655 -18.10 41.12 -8.56
N VAL A 656 -18.27 40.55 -9.76
CA VAL A 656 -18.96 39.27 -9.93
C VAL A 656 -18.20 38.15 -9.20
N SER A 657 -16.88 38.11 -9.35
CA SER A 657 -16.05 37.15 -8.65
C SER A 657 -16.15 37.34 -7.14
N LEU A 658 -16.15 38.57 -6.61
CA LEU A 658 -16.29 38.83 -5.19
C LEU A 658 -17.66 38.35 -4.67
N ALA A 659 -18.73 38.60 -5.42
CA ALA A 659 -20.08 38.16 -5.07
C ALA A 659 -20.20 36.63 -4.95
N ILE A 660 -19.44 35.87 -5.76
CA ILE A 660 -19.34 34.41 -5.66
C ILE A 660 -18.36 33.99 -4.55
N ARG A 661 -17.25 34.72 -4.39
CA ARG A 661 -16.17 34.39 -3.46
C ARG A 661 -16.60 34.53 -2.00
N VAL A 662 -17.39 35.54 -1.63
CA VAL A 662 -17.84 35.74 -0.25
C VAL A 662 -18.64 34.53 0.29
N PRO A 663 -19.67 34.02 -0.41
CA PRO A 663 -20.34 32.77 -0.03
C PRO A 663 -19.38 31.57 0.07
N LEU A 664 -18.44 31.42 -0.87
CA LEU A 664 -17.44 30.35 -0.82
C LEU A 664 -16.50 30.48 0.38
N MET A 665 -16.11 31.70 0.76
CA MET A 665 -15.29 31.97 1.95
C MET A 665 -16.05 31.60 3.23
N LEU A 666 -17.31 32.03 3.36
CA LEU A 666 -18.16 31.67 4.50
C LEU A 666 -18.40 30.16 4.57
N GLY A 667 -18.68 29.53 3.42
CA GLY A 667 -18.80 28.08 3.30
C GLY A 667 -17.52 27.35 3.71
N MET A 668 -16.35 27.88 3.35
CA MET A 668 -15.05 27.32 3.75
C MET A 668 -14.85 27.43 5.27
N ILE A 669 -15.17 28.58 5.88
CA ILE A 669 -15.11 28.73 7.35
C ILE A 669 -16.02 27.68 8.02
N HIS A 670 -17.27 27.55 7.57
CA HIS A 670 -18.20 26.57 8.11
C HIS A 670 -17.69 25.14 7.94
N PHE A 671 -17.21 24.79 6.75
CA PHE A 671 -16.67 23.46 6.45
C PHE A 671 -15.46 23.11 7.32
N MET A 672 -14.53 24.06 7.52
CA MET A 672 -13.29 23.80 8.25
C MET A 672 -13.48 23.83 9.78
N THR A 673 -14.39 24.66 10.30
CA THR A 673 -14.49 24.91 11.76
C THR A 673 -15.74 24.31 12.42
N MET A 674 -16.78 23.97 11.64
CA MET A 674 -18.07 23.53 12.20
C MET A 674 -18.48 22.13 11.73
N ARG A 675 -18.11 21.71 10.52
CA ARG A 675 -18.51 20.39 10.01
C ARG A 675 -17.63 19.30 10.64
N PRO A 676 -18.20 18.35 11.41
CA PRO A 676 -17.45 17.22 11.88
C PRO A 676 -17.07 16.32 10.70
N VAL A 677 -15.80 15.92 10.65
CA VAL A 677 -15.32 14.91 9.70
C VAL A 677 -15.13 13.60 10.45
N TYR A 678 -14.97 12.48 9.74
CA TYR A 678 -14.79 11.12 10.27
C TYR A 678 -13.63 10.98 11.29
N ASP A 679 -12.85 12.03 11.50
CA ASP A 679 -11.83 12.24 12.52
C ASP A 679 -12.42 12.45 13.93
N GLY A 680 -12.90 11.37 14.55
CA GLY A 680 -13.37 11.42 15.95
C GLY A 680 -14.53 12.39 16.18
N ASN A 681 -15.31 12.68 15.12
CA ASN A 681 -16.41 13.66 15.11
C ASN A 681 -15.98 15.09 15.45
N ARG A 682 -14.74 15.46 15.12
CA ARG A 682 -14.18 16.81 15.33
C ARG A 682 -14.19 17.62 14.03
N PRO A 683 -14.26 18.96 14.09
CA PRO A 683 -14.02 19.80 12.92
C PRO A 683 -12.56 19.70 12.47
N ILE A 684 -12.30 20.01 11.19
CA ILE A 684 -10.95 19.99 10.61
C ILE A 684 -10.00 20.89 11.41
N ILE A 685 -10.44 22.11 11.72
CA ILE A 685 -9.75 23.05 12.61
C ILE A 685 -10.63 23.27 13.83
N ASN A 686 -10.24 22.66 14.95
CA ASN A 686 -10.85 22.94 16.24
C ASN A 686 -10.24 24.22 16.83
N LEU A 687 -11.07 25.24 17.08
CA LEU A 687 -10.68 26.52 17.68
C LEU A 687 -10.99 26.60 19.18
N THR A 688 -11.68 25.61 19.76
CA THR A 688 -12.13 25.63 21.16
C THR A 688 -11.24 24.82 22.10
N ASP A 689 -10.22 24.13 21.58
CA ASP A 689 -9.33 23.23 22.32
C ASP A 689 -8.15 23.93 23.01
N PHE A 690 -8.09 25.27 22.97
CA PHE A 690 -6.99 26.04 23.56
C PHE A 690 -6.76 25.75 25.04
N GLY A 691 -7.83 25.61 25.82
CA GLY A 691 -7.75 25.32 27.25
C GLY A 691 -7.16 23.94 27.54
N GLU A 692 -7.56 22.92 26.78
CA GLU A 692 -7.04 21.55 26.89
C GLU A 692 -5.56 21.49 26.52
N GLN A 693 -5.19 22.12 25.40
CA GLN A 693 -3.81 22.21 24.92
C GLN A 693 -2.90 22.95 25.90
N MET A 694 -3.40 24.04 26.50
CA MET A 694 -2.67 24.79 27.52
C MET A 694 -2.43 23.93 28.77
N ALA A 695 -3.42 23.15 29.21
CA ALA A 695 -3.28 22.26 30.36
C ALA A 695 -2.27 21.13 30.10
N ALA A 696 -2.24 20.59 28.88
CA ALA A 696 -1.38 19.47 28.50
C ALA A 696 0.09 19.88 28.21
N HIS A 697 0.32 21.02 27.55
CA HIS A 697 1.63 21.38 26.99
C HIS A 697 2.12 22.79 27.36
N GLY A 698 1.32 23.57 28.09
CA GLY A 698 1.65 24.93 28.51
C GLY A 698 1.22 26.03 27.50
N ILE A 699 1.22 27.27 27.99
CA ILE A 699 0.63 28.42 27.29
C ILE A 699 1.33 28.79 25.98
N ILE A 700 2.67 28.69 25.94
CA ILE A 700 3.45 29.07 24.75
C ILE A 700 3.10 28.13 23.59
N TYR A 701 3.07 26.82 23.86
CA TYR A 701 2.72 25.81 22.88
C TYR A 701 1.29 26.03 22.36
N ALA A 702 0.31 26.19 23.27
CA ALA A 702 -1.08 26.42 22.90
C ALA A 702 -1.25 27.70 22.05
N ALA A 703 -0.54 28.78 22.39
CA ALA A 703 -0.59 30.04 21.65
C ALA A 703 0.02 29.92 20.23
N ILE A 704 1.17 29.28 20.10
CA ILE A 704 1.80 29.02 18.79
C ILE A 704 0.87 28.17 17.93
N PHE A 705 0.32 27.10 18.50
CA PHE A 705 -0.54 26.20 17.74
C PHE A 705 -1.84 26.85 17.30
N LEU A 706 -2.47 27.64 18.17
CA LEU A 706 -3.62 28.47 17.79
C LEU A 706 -3.28 29.45 16.67
N LEU A 707 -2.12 30.11 16.73
CA LEU A 707 -1.66 31.00 15.67
C LEU A 707 -1.51 30.26 14.34
N VAL A 708 -0.91 29.06 14.35
CA VAL A 708 -0.78 28.22 13.14
C VAL A 708 -2.15 27.87 12.58
N LYS A 709 -3.10 27.42 13.42
CA LYS A 709 -4.48 27.13 13.00
C LYS A 709 -5.16 28.33 12.37
N LEU A 710 -5.05 29.51 12.99
CA LEU A 710 -5.63 30.76 12.47
C LEU A 710 -4.99 31.19 11.15
N LEU A 711 -3.68 31.03 11.00
CA LEU A 711 -2.98 31.30 9.74
C LEU A 711 -3.42 30.34 8.64
N VAL A 712 -3.49 29.04 8.91
CA VAL A 712 -3.96 28.04 7.93
C VAL A 712 -5.41 28.31 7.55
N LEU A 713 -6.29 28.60 8.51
CA LEU A 713 -7.68 28.97 8.25
C LEU A 713 -7.76 30.25 7.41
N GLY A 714 -7.09 31.32 7.82
CA GLY A 714 -7.11 32.60 7.13
C GLY A 714 -6.58 32.51 5.70
N LEU A 715 -5.45 31.84 5.48
CA LEU A 715 -4.88 31.62 4.15
C LEU A 715 -5.79 30.74 3.28
N SER A 716 -6.38 29.68 3.85
CA SER A 716 -7.27 28.77 3.11
C SER A 716 -8.54 29.47 2.68
N VAL A 717 -9.19 30.20 3.60
CA VAL A 717 -10.39 30.99 3.33
C VAL A 717 -10.11 32.08 2.31
N TRP A 718 -8.93 32.70 2.36
CA TRP A 718 -8.59 33.77 1.43
C TRP A 718 -8.22 33.25 0.02
N TYR A 719 -7.33 32.26 -0.08
CA TYR A 719 -6.72 31.85 -1.33
C TYR A 719 -7.45 30.70 -2.04
N ILE A 720 -8.06 29.73 -1.33
CA ILE A 720 -8.68 28.57 -1.99
C ILE A 720 -9.89 28.98 -2.84
N PRO A 721 -10.87 29.75 -2.34
CA PRO A 721 -11.98 30.23 -3.17
C PRO A 721 -11.51 31.00 -4.40
N ARG A 722 -10.45 31.80 -4.24
CA ARG A 722 -9.84 32.55 -5.34
C ARG A 722 -9.22 31.64 -6.39
N LEU A 723 -8.43 30.66 -5.94
CA LEU A 723 -7.79 29.66 -6.79
C LEU A 723 -8.83 28.84 -7.57
N LEU A 724 -9.93 28.43 -6.93
CA LEU A 724 -11.02 27.70 -7.58
C LEU A 724 -11.64 28.52 -8.71
N LEU A 725 -12.00 29.77 -8.45
CA LEU A 725 -12.56 30.66 -9.47
C LEU A 725 -11.56 30.94 -10.60
N ALA A 726 -10.29 31.16 -10.27
CA ALA A 726 -9.24 31.38 -11.26
C ALA A 726 -9.00 30.12 -12.12
N ALA A 727 -9.07 28.92 -11.53
CA ALA A 727 -8.93 27.66 -12.25
C ALA A 727 -10.10 27.42 -13.23
N ILE A 728 -11.33 27.77 -12.83
CA ILE A 728 -12.51 27.72 -13.71
C ILE A 728 -12.39 28.75 -14.84
N GLY A 729 -11.90 29.95 -14.53
CA GLY A 729 -11.71 31.02 -15.52
C GLY A 729 -10.55 30.77 -16.48
N LEU A 730 -9.52 30.03 -16.07
CA LEU A 730 -8.30 29.76 -16.84
C LEU A 730 -8.57 29.33 -18.30
N PRO A 731 -9.34 28.26 -18.59
CA PRO A 731 -9.59 27.85 -19.97
C PRO A 731 -10.32 28.94 -20.79
N ILE A 732 -11.19 29.72 -20.16
CA ILE A 732 -11.95 30.81 -20.81
C ILE A 732 -10.99 31.94 -21.20
N PHE A 733 -10.17 32.42 -20.26
CA PHE A 733 -9.23 33.52 -20.53
C PHE A 733 -8.11 33.11 -21.48
N CYS A 734 -7.61 31.87 -21.40
CA CYS A 734 -6.65 31.34 -22.37
C CYS A 734 -7.28 31.21 -23.77
N GLY A 735 -8.49 30.67 -23.88
CA GLY A 735 -9.20 30.56 -25.16
C GLY A 735 -9.46 31.92 -25.81
N TYR A 736 -9.84 32.92 -25.00
CA TYR A 736 -10.01 34.29 -25.46
C TYR A 736 -8.68 34.92 -25.89
N ASP A 737 -7.61 34.81 -25.09
CA ASP A 737 -6.26 35.28 -25.43
C ASP A 737 -5.81 34.73 -26.79
N TRP A 738 -5.98 33.42 -27.02
CA TRP A 738 -5.61 32.78 -28.29
C TRP A 738 -6.47 33.25 -29.48
N SER A 739 -7.69 33.74 -29.24
CA SER A 739 -8.57 34.24 -30.29
C SER A 739 -8.24 35.65 -30.74
N ILE A 740 -7.67 36.47 -29.86
CA ILE A 740 -7.34 37.88 -30.14
C ILE A 740 -5.85 38.12 -30.42
N ASP A 741 -4.97 37.21 -29.98
CA ASP A 741 -3.53 37.36 -30.12
C ASP A 741 -3.03 37.01 -31.52
N GLY A 742 -2.64 38.04 -32.27
CA GLY A 742 -2.01 37.89 -33.60
C GLY A 742 -0.64 37.19 -33.57
N GLN A 743 -0.02 36.98 -32.40
CA GLN A 743 1.30 36.38 -32.24
C GLN A 743 1.27 34.95 -31.65
N LEU A 744 0.14 34.24 -31.73
CA LEU A 744 0.01 32.87 -31.19
C LEU A 744 1.12 31.91 -31.68
N GLN A 745 1.60 32.07 -32.91
CA GLN A 745 2.68 31.27 -33.47
C GLN A 745 4.03 31.48 -32.75
N ASP A 746 4.31 32.69 -32.27
CA ASP A 746 5.49 32.99 -31.46
C ASP A 746 5.42 32.30 -30.09
N LYS A 747 4.24 32.29 -29.44
CA LYS A 747 4.02 31.52 -28.20
C LYS A 747 4.31 30.03 -28.40
N PHE A 748 3.88 29.44 -29.51
CA PHE A 748 4.23 28.06 -29.85
C PHE A 748 5.74 27.84 -30.05
N GLN A 749 6.46 28.80 -30.64
CA GLN A 749 7.93 28.72 -30.74
C GLN A 749 8.60 28.82 -29.36
N LYS A 750 8.15 29.74 -28.51
CA LYS A 750 8.64 29.88 -27.12
C LYS A 750 8.40 28.61 -26.30
N THR A 751 7.26 27.94 -26.48
CA THR A 751 6.99 26.63 -25.87
C THR A 751 7.96 25.55 -26.36
N TYR A 752 8.27 25.53 -27.65
CA TYR A 752 9.28 24.61 -28.20
C TYR A 752 10.67 24.84 -27.59
N HIS A 753 11.10 26.10 -27.40
CA HIS A 753 12.38 26.41 -26.74
C HIS A 753 12.46 25.98 -25.27
N ARG A 754 11.33 25.60 -24.66
CA ARG A 754 11.25 25.05 -23.30
C ARG A 754 11.31 23.52 -23.25
N ASN A 755 11.71 22.86 -24.35
CA ASN A 755 11.79 21.40 -24.45
C ASN A 755 12.53 20.71 -23.29
N TYR A 756 13.51 21.38 -22.66
CA TYR A 756 14.21 20.85 -21.49
C TYR A 756 13.27 20.45 -20.33
N TYR A 757 12.20 21.20 -20.10
CA TYR A 757 11.19 20.82 -19.10
C TYR A 757 10.45 19.54 -19.47
N GLY A 758 10.08 19.40 -20.76
CA GLY A 758 9.41 18.21 -21.27
C GLY A 758 10.32 16.98 -21.15
N LEU A 759 11.55 17.09 -21.65
CA LEU A 759 12.54 16.00 -21.60
C LEU A 759 12.90 15.60 -20.16
N ALA A 760 13.22 16.56 -19.29
CA ALA A 760 13.56 16.26 -17.90
C ALA A 760 12.38 15.58 -17.19
N ALA A 761 11.17 16.13 -17.35
CA ALA A 761 10.00 15.61 -16.66
C ALA A 761 9.58 14.23 -17.16
N SER A 762 9.61 13.99 -18.47
CA SER A 762 9.26 12.68 -19.03
C SER A 762 10.35 11.63 -18.72
N ALA A 763 11.63 12.00 -18.75
CA ALA A 763 12.73 11.09 -18.45
C ALA A 763 12.73 10.67 -16.98
N CYS A 764 12.61 11.65 -16.06
CA CYS A 764 12.46 11.37 -14.63
C CYS A 764 11.17 10.59 -14.33
N GLY A 765 10.05 10.97 -14.96
CA GLY A 765 8.78 10.27 -14.85
C GLY A 765 8.88 8.81 -15.28
N THR A 766 9.51 8.56 -16.43
CA THR A 766 9.76 7.21 -16.95
C THR A 766 10.65 6.41 -16.00
N PHE A 767 11.78 6.98 -15.57
CA PHE A 767 12.69 6.32 -14.64
C PHE A 767 11.97 5.86 -13.37
N LEU A 768 11.20 6.75 -12.74
CA LEU A 768 10.49 6.44 -11.50
C LEU A 768 9.34 5.45 -11.70
N LEU A 769 8.58 5.55 -12.80
CA LEU A 769 7.52 4.57 -13.10
C LEU A 769 8.10 3.20 -13.49
N CYS A 770 9.27 3.15 -14.12
CA CYS A 770 10.02 1.91 -14.33
C CYS A 770 10.46 1.31 -13.00
N VAL A 771 11.01 2.12 -12.07
CA VAL A 771 11.32 1.67 -10.71
C VAL A 771 10.04 1.16 -10.02
N ALA A 772 8.92 1.86 -10.13
CA ALA A 772 7.64 1.42 -9.57
C ALA A 772 7.16 0.08 -10.14
N SER A 773 7.47 -0.20 -11.41
CA SER A 773 7.04 -1.42 -12.10
C SER A 773 8.01 -2.60 -11.86
N ILE A 774 9.31 -2.33 -11.71
CA ILE A 774 10.37 -3.34 -11.60
C ILE A 774 10.75 -3.63 -10.14
N ALA A 775 10.82 -2.63 -9.27
CA ALA A 775 11.22 -2.83 -7.88
C ALA A 775 10.31 -3.79 -7.09
N PRO A 776 8.98 -3.90 -7.35
CA PRO A 776 8.16 -4.97 -6.78
C PRO A 776 8.52 -6.38 -7.27
N ILE A 777 9.31 -6.53 -8.33
CA ILE A 777 9.72 -7.80 -8.93
C ILE A 777 11.10 -8.23 -8.43
N VAL A 778 11.96 -7.29 -8.02
CA VAL A 778 13.31 -7.58 -7.51
C VAL A 778 13.20 -8.16 -6.10
N ASP A 779 13.48 -9.45 -5.98
CA ASP A 779 13.53 -10.18 -4.71
C ASP A 779 14.90 -10.02 -4.04
N THR A 780 14.89 -9.78 -2.73
CA THR A 780 16.08 -9.74 -1.87
C THR A 780 16.10 -10.88 -0.84
N GLY A 781 15.22 -11.88 -0.99
CA GLY A 781 15.22 -13.13 -0.22
C GLY A 781 14.62 -13.04 1.18
N SER A 782 13.93 -11.94 1.51
CA SER A 782 13.16 -11.83 2.78
C SER A 782 11.95 -10.89 2.73
N SER A 783 11.82 -10.06 1.68
CA SER A 783 10.65 -9.20 1.41
C SER A 783 10.90 -8.38 0.15
N ARG A 784 9.83 -8.00 -0.56
CA ARG A 784 9.95 -7.12 -1.74
C ARG A 784 10.24 -5.68 -1.35
N VAL A 785 10.92 -4.95 -2.23
CA VAL A 785 11.29 -3.55 -2.02
C VAL A 785 10.05 -2.63 -1.94
N LEU A 786 9.02 -2.86 -2.77
CA LEU A 786 7.78 -2.07 -2.81
C LEU A 786 6.53 -2.97 -2.82
N ASN A 787 5.62 -2.76 -1.87
CA ASN A 787 4.34 -3.46 -1.80
C ASN A 787 3.28 -2.77 -2.68
N THR A 788 2.82 -3.43 -3.74
CA THR A 788 1.80 -2.91 -4.67
C THR A 788 0.36 -3.11 -4.18
N GLU A 789 0.17 -3.87 -3.11
CA GLU A 789 -1.13 -4.30 -2.64
C GLU A 789 -1.87 -3.21 -1.87
N PHE A 790 -3.20 -3.35 -1.81
CA PHE A 790 -4.04 -2.53 -0.95
C PHE A 790 -4.04 -3.09 0.47
N SER A 791 -3.55 -2.29 1.42
CA SER A 791 -3.51 -2.62 2.84
C SER A 791 -4.54 -1.81 3.61
N PRO A 792 -5.13 -2.35 4.70
CA PRO A 792 -5.99 -1.57 5.57
C PRO A 792 -5.20 -0.46 6.26
N LEU A 793 -5.83 0.70 6.48
CA LEU A 793 -5.24 1.77 7.28
C LEU A 793 -5.07 1.33 8.74
N GLN A 794 -3.89 1.59 9.30
CA GLN A 794 -3.67 1.53 10.74
C GLN A 794 -4.71 2.41 11.45
N PRO A 795 -5.23 2.04 12.63
CA PRO A 795 -6.27 2.79 13.32
C PRO A 795 -5.96 4.28 13.46
N VAL A 796 -4.71 4.62 13.79
CA VAL A 796 -4.22 6.01 13.91
C VAL A 796 -4.20 6.78 12.58
N LEU A 797 -4.05 6.08 11.45
CA LEU A 797 -4.03 6.64 10.10
C LEU A 797 -5.42 6.79 9.48
N ARG A 798 -6.48 6.37 10.17
CA ARG A 798 -7.87 6.59 9.71
C ARG A 798 -8.25 8.07 9.71
N SER A 799 -7.40 8.94 10.26
CA SER A 799 -7.48 10.39 10.19
C SER A 799 -7.15 10.96 8.81
N ASN A 800 -8.05 10.69 7.86
CA ASN A 800 -7.74 10.81 6.44
C ASN A 800 -7.46 12.25 5.97
N VAL A 801 -8.08 13.28 6.56
CA VAL A 801 -8.03 14.64 5.98
C VAL A 801 -6.63 15.23 6.09
N TRP A 802 -6.12 15.35 7.31
CA TRP A 802 -4.82 15.96 7.57
C TRP A 802 -3.69 15.10 7.02
N LEU A 803 -3.79 13.78 7.15
CA LEU A 803 -2.83 12.83 6.58
C LEU A 803 -2.73 13.02 5.06
N THR A 804 -3.87 13.02 4.35
CA THR A 804 -3.91 13.16 2.90
C THR A 804 -3.29 14.47 2.45
N ILE A 805 -3.70 15.59 3.04
CA ILE A 805 -3.20 16.92 2.64
C ILE A 805 -1.70 17.04 2.92
N HIS A 806 -1.24 16.57 4.08
CA HIS A 806 0.17 16.57 4.43
C HIS A 806 1.00 15.72 3.45
N VAL A 807 0.65 14.44 3.28
CA VAL A 807 1.44 13.50 2.49
C VAL A 807 1.46 13.89 1.01
N LEU A 808 0.31 14.28 0.44
CA LEU A 808 0.29 14.73 -0.96
C LEU A 808 1.13 16.00 -1.16
N THR A 809 1.12 16.93 -0.20
CA THR A 809 1.91 18.16 -0.29
C THR A 809 3.41 17.89 -0.14
N ILE A 810 3.82 17.07 0.83
CA ILE A 810 5.24 16.75 1.05
C ILE A 810 5.80 15.94 -0.12
N VAL A 811 5.04 14.97 -0.65
CA VAL A 811 5.47 14.18 -1.81
C VAL A 811 5.49 15.02 -3.09
N ALA A 812 4.59 15.99 -3.23
CA ALA A 812 4.65 16.93 -4.33
C ALA A 812 5.93 17.80 -4.30
N SER A 813 6.44 18.12 -3.11
CA SER A 813 7.76 18.76 -2.97
C SER A 813 8.90 17.89 -3.50
N TYR A 814 8.82 16.57 -3.29
CA TYR A 814 9.79 15.62 -3.84
C TYR A 814 9.73 15.61 -5.36
N GLY A 815 8.52 15.65 -5.94
CA GLY A 815 8.34 15.78 -7.39
C GLY A 815 8.97 17.06 -7.95
N ALA A 816 8.79 18.21 -7.28
CA ALA A 816 9.45 19.45 -7.69
C ALA A 816 10.99 19.38 -7.57
N GLY A 817 11.50 18.76 -6.50
CA GLY A 817 12.92 18.53 -6.29
C GLY A 817 13.54 17.61 -7.35
N ILE A 818 12.82 16.55 -7.75
CA ILE A 818 13.26 15.63 -8.81
C ILE A 818 13.21 16.29 -10.19
N LEU A 819 12.23 17.15 -10.45
CA LEU A 819 12.24 17.95 -11.68
C LEU A 819 13.50 18.84 -11.74
N ALA A 820 13.86 19.48 -10.61
CA ALA A 820 15.10 20.26 -10.52
C ALA A 820 16.34 19.38 -10.76
N TRP A 821 16.37 18.19 -10.17
CA TRP A 821 17.44 17.20 -10.39
C TRP A 821 17.55 16.75 -11.84
N GLY A 822 16.44 16.47 -12.52
CA GLY A 822 16.43 16.12 -13.95
C GLY A 822 16.94 17.24 -14.84
N LEU A 823 16.54 18.49 -14.58
CA LEU A 823 17.08 19.68 -15.24
C LEU A 823 18.58 19.88 -14.93
N GLY A 824 18.99 19.60 -13.70
CA GLY A 824 20.39 19.59 -13.27
C GLY A 824 21.23 18.59 -14.05
N TRP A 825 20.73 17.37 -14.25
CA TRP A 825 21.41 16.36 -15.07
C TRP A 825 21.53 16.73 -16.53
N LEU A 826 20.50 17.36 -17.12
CA LEU A 826 20.62 17.93 -18.46
C LEU A 826 21.74 18.98 -18.51
N ALA A 827 21.82 19.85 -17.49
CA ALA A 827 22.88 20.85 -17.40
C ALA A 827 24.26 20.22 -17.22
N LEU A 828 24.40 19.21 -16.37
CA LEU A 828 25.63 18.44 -16.21
C LEU A 828 26.07 17.79 -17.53
N GLY A 829 25.12 17.31 -18.34
CA GLY A 829 25.39 16.80 -19.68
C GLY A 829 26.02 17.84 -20.60
N TYR A 830 25.56 19.10 -20.55
CA TYR A 830 26.17 20.21 -21.29
C TYR A 830 27.52 20.65 -20.70
N TYR A 831 27.66 20.70 -19.37
CA TYR A 831 28.94 21.00 -18.72
C TYR A 831 30.00 19.94 -19.01
N MET A 832 29.58 18.68 -19.09
CA MET A 832 30.39 17.59 -19.61
C MET A 832 30.55 17.78 -21.11
N PHE A 833 29.66 17.32 -21.98
CA PHE A 833 29.98 17.16 -23.39
C PHE A 833 29.92 18.42 -24.27
N GLY A 834 29.49 19.57 -23.73
CA GLY A 834 29.33 20.81 -24.48
C GLY A 834 30.64 21.48 -24.88
N ARG A 835 30.55 22.34 -25.89
CA ARG A 835 31.67 23.18 -26.34
C ARG A 835 31.72 24.45 -25.48
N TYR A 836 32.86 24.63 -24.83
CA TYR A 836 33.15 25.84 -24.07
C TYR A 836 33.46 26.98 -25.04
N ARG A 837 32.98 28.18 -24.72
CA ARG A 837 33.02 29.36 -25.60
C ARG A 837 34.01 30.38 -25.08
N ALA A 838 34.58 31.20 -25.96
CA ALA A 838 35.50 32.25 -25.54
C ALA A 838 34.81 33.30 -24.63
N PRO A 839 35.56 33.97 -23.73
CA PRO A 839 35.10 35.14 -22.98
C PRO A 839 34.69 36.29 -23.93
N VAL A 840 33.85 37.20 -23.42
CA VAL A 840 33.32 38.37 -24.16
C VAL A 840 33.69 39.63 -23.39
N VAL A 841 34.22 40.65 -24.09
CA VAL A 841 34.74 41.89 -23.48
C VAL A 841 33.65 42.80 -22.88
N ALA A 842 32.40 42.68 -23.34
CA ALA A 842 31.35 43.68 -23.07
C ALA A 842 30.04 43.13 -22.46
N SER A 843 30.06 42.07 -21.64
CA SER A 843 28.81 41.49 -21.11
C SER A 843 28.70 41.50 -19.57
N PRO A 844 27.87 42.39 -18.99
CA PRO A 844 27.40 42.24 -17.60
C PRO A 844 26.42 41.07 -17.42
N LEU A 845 25.99 40.40 -18.51
CA LEU A 845 25.02 39.30 -18.46
C LEU A 845 25.62 37.96 -18.01
N ASN A 846 26.94 37.87 -17.81
CA ASN A 846 27.62 36.58 -17.56
C ASN A 846 27.69 36.13 -16.10
N GLU A 847 27.28 36.94 -15.13
CA GLU A 847 27.16 36.48 -13.74
C GLU A 847 25.87 37.02 -13.15
N GLY A 848 24.85 36.17 -13.08
CA GLY A 848 23.58 36.53 -12.46
C GLY A 848 23.80 37.01 -11.02
N LEU A 849 23.73 38.33 -10.83
CA LEU A 849 23.58 39.04 -9.56
C LEU A 849 24.70 38.81 -8.51
N ALA A 850 25.97 38.88 -8.91
CA ALA A 850 27.07 39.06 -7.95
C ALA A 850 27.34 40.56 -7.68
N PRO A 851 27.62 41.00 -6.43
CA PRO A 851 28.01 42.38 -6.16
C PRO A 851 29.35 42.71 -6.82
N ALA A 852 29.48 43.94 -7.30
CA ALA A 852 30.74 44.48 -7.83
C ALA A 852 31.82 44.54 -6.74
N HIS A 853 32.62 43.47 -6.63
CA HIS A 853 33.83 43.45 -5.81
C HIS A 853 35.06 43.17 -6.69
N GLY A 854 35.54 44.23 -7.34
CA GLY A 854 36.97 44.59 -7.43
C GLY A 854 38.00 43.58 -7.95
N HIS A 855 37.63 42.54 -8.70
CA HIS A 855 38.61 41.63 -9.33
C HIS A 855 38.61 41.84 -10.85
N SER A 856 39.82 41.94 -11.41
CA SER A 856 40.09 42.03 -12.84
C SER A 856 39.31 40.97 -13.63
N PRO A 857 38.85 41.24 -14.86
CA PRO A 857 38.13 40.25 -15.66
C PRO A 857 39.03 39.04 -15.91
N GLN A 858 38.74 37.92 -15.25
CA GLN A 858 39.43 36.66 -15.52
C GLN A 858 38.99 36.15 -16.89
N MET A 859 39.88 36.24 -17.89
CA MET A 859 39.66 35.68 -19.23
C MET A 859 39.69 34.15 -19.16
N SER A 860 38.52 33.54 -18.94
CA SER A 860 38.33 32.09 -18.92
C SER A 860 37.20 31.69 -19.86
N TYR A 861 37.27 30.47 -20.38
CA TYR A 861 36.22 29.94 -21.24
C TYR A 861 34.88 29.87 -20.50
N ARG A 862 33.81 30.31 -21.18
CA ARG A 862 32.43 30.26 -20.69
C ARG A 862 31.79 28.90 -20.99
N PRO A 863 30.90 28.41 -20.11
CA PRO A 863 30.13 27.21 -20.40
C PRO A 863 29.14 27.41 -21.58
N PRO A 864 28.57 26.30 -22.10
CA PRO A 864 27.51 26.35 -23.10
C PRO A 864 26.34 27.24 -22.67
N GLU A 865 25.63 27.83 -23.64
CA GLU A 865 24.53 28.78 -23.38
C GLU A 865 23.36 28.13 -22.64
N GLU A 866 23.13 26.87 -22.95
CA GLU A 866 22.09 26.03 -22.39
C GLU A 866 22.23 25.92 -20.87
N CYS A 867 23.47 25.93 -20.34
CA CYS A 867 23.73 25.89 -18.91
C CYS A 867 23.15 27.10 -18.16
N PHE A 868 23.08 28.28 -18.81
CA PHE A 868 22.46 29.46 -18.22
C PHE A 868 20.94 29.26 -18.08
N THR A 869 20.30 28.84 -19.17
CA THR A 869 18.85 28.58 -19.20
C THR A 869 18.48 27.50 -18.19
N LEU A 870 19.20 26.37 -18.20
CA LEU A 870 18.95 25.26 -17.28
C LEU A 870 19.19 25.65 -15.81
N GLY A 871 20.22 26.45 -15.51
CA GLY A 871 20.46 26.98 -14.17
C GLY A 871 19.27 27.80 -13.64
N GLN A 872 18.70 28.67 -14.48
CA GLN A 872 17.50 29.44 -14.12
C GLN A 872 16.27 28.53 -13.94
N GLN A 873 16.12 27.50 -14.79
CA GLN A 873 15.01 26.54 -14.68
C GLN A 873 15.13 25.70 -13.39
N CYS A 874 16.34 25.29 -13.01
CA CYS A 874 16.63 24.63 -11.72
C CYS A 874 16.22 25.52 -10.55
N TYR A 875 16.58 26.80 -10.57
CA TYR A 875 16.21 27.76 -9.54
C TYR A 875 14.67 27.86 -9.39
N ARG A 876 13.93 27.96 -10.50
CA ARG A 876 12.45 27.98 -10.47
C ARG A 876 11.85 26.69 -9.91
N ALA A 877 12.39 25.53 -10.27
CA ALA A 877 11.92 24.25 -9.74
C ALA A 877 12.19 24.11 -8.23
N ILE A 878 13.36 24.56 -7.76
CA ILE A 878 13.73 24.58 -6.33
C ILE A 878 12.80 25.53 -5.54
N GLN A 879 12.40 26.68 -6.10
CA GLN A 879 11.42 27.56 -5.44
C GLN A 879 10.09 26.85 -5.16
N VAL A 880 9.59 26.06 -6.13
CA VAL A 880 8.37 25.25 -5.95
C VAL A 880 8.61 24.15 -4.90
N ALA A 881 9.77 23.49 -4.94
CA ALA A 881 10.13 22.46 -3.96
C ALA A 881 10.13 23.04 -2.53
N VAL A 882 10.75 24.20 -2.29
CA VAL A 882 10.78 24.85 -0.98
C VAL A 882 9.38 25.21 -0.51
N LEU A 883 8.54 25.80 -1.38
CA LEU A 883 7.17 26.18 -1.02
C LEU A 883 6.36 24.98 -0.54
N LEU A 884 6.41 23.88 -1.30
CA LEU A 884 5.67 22.66 -0.98
C LEU A 884 6.28 21.92 0.22
N LEU A 885 7.61 21.92 0.35
CA LEU A 885 8.30 21.28 1.46
C LEU A 885 8.01 21.99 2.78
N ALA A 886 8.09 23.32 2.82
CA ALA A 886 7.77 24.11 4.00
C ALA A 886 6.30 23.95 4.40
N SER A 887 5.39 24.06 3.44
CA SER A 887 3.95 23.89 3.68
C SER A 887 3.65 22.46 4.16
N GLY A 888 4.24 21.46 3.52
CA GLY A 888 4.13 20.05 3.88
C GLY A 888 4.59 19.79 5.31
N THR A 889 5.74 20.32 5.72
CA THR A 889 6.27 20.18 7.09
C THR A 889 5.32 20.77 8.13
N ILE A 890 4.74 21.96 7.87
CA ILE A 890 3.76 22.59 8.78
C ILE A 890 2.47 21.75 8.86
N LEU A 891 1.95 21.31 7.72
CA LEU A 891 0.76 20.44 7.66
C LEU A 891 0.99 19.11 8.37
N GLY A 892 2.21 18.59 8.34
CA GLY A 892 2.63 17.39 9.06
C GLY A 892 2.55 17.57 10.57
N GLY A 893 2.98 18.72 11.08
CA GLY A 893 2.83 19.04 12.49
C GLY A 893 1.37 19.12 12.94
N ILE A 894 0.47 19.67 12.11
CA ILE A 894 -0.97 19.69 12.42
C ILE A 894 -1.52 18.26 12.48
N TRP A 895 -1.18 17.42 11.50
CA TRP A 895 -1.59 16.02 11.50
C TRP A 895 -1.02 15.24 12.72
N ALA A 896 0.23 15.52 13.10
CA ALA A 896 0.86 14.89 14.26
C ALA A 896 0.15 15.27 15.57
N ASP A 897 -0.30 16.52 15.72
CA ASP A 897 -1.08 16.93 16.90
C ASP A 897 -2.42 16.19 16.98
N VAL A 898 -3.11 16.09 15.84
CA VAL A 898 -4.39 15.36 15.76
C VAL A 898 -4.23 13.87 16.07
N SER A 899 -3.10 13.27 15.69
CA SER A 899 -2.88 11.82 15.80
C SER A 899 -2.21 11.39 17.10
N TRP A 900 -1.27 12.19 17.62
CA TRP A 900 -0.40 11.87 18.76
C TRP A 900 -0.53 12.84 19.92
N GLY A 901 -1.32 13.90 19.79
CA GLY A 901 -1.43 14.96 20.79
C GLY A 901 -0.20 15.87 20.86
N ARG A 902 0.66 15.91 19.84
CA ARG A 902 1.78 16.87 19.75
C ARG A 902 2.07 17.36 18.33
N PHE A 903 2.32 18.66 18.18
CA PHE A 903 2.57 19.34 16.92
C PHE A 903 3.97 19.05 16.35
N TRP A 904 4.96 18.90 17.22
CA TRP A 904 6.33 18.60 16.82
C TRP A 904 7.03 17.80 17.92
N GLY A 905 7.99 17.01 17.51
CA GLY A 905 8.88 16.20 18.31
C GLY A 905 10.21 16.05 17.60
N TRP A 906 11.20 15.55 18.33
CA TRP A 906 12.56 15.42 17.80
C TRP A 906 12.83 14.01 17.30
N ASP A 907 11.81 13.35 16.75
CA ASP A 907 12.00 12.04 16.15
C ASP A 907 12.73 12.14 14.79
N PRO A 908 13.39 11.06 14.33
CA PRO A 908 14.21 11.12 13.13
C PRO A 908 13.50 11.64 11.88
N LYS A 909 12.21 11.36 11.68
CA LYS A 909 11.51 11.81 10.47
C LYS A 909 11.24 13.30 10.48
N GLU A 910 10.78 13.81 11.61
CA GLU A 910 10.53 15.24 11.80
C GLU A 910 11.84 16.04 11.67
N VAL A 911 12.93 15.56 12.27
CA VAL A 911 14.26 16.18 12.15
C VAL A 911 14.75 16.20 10.70
N TRP A 912 14.62 15.10 9.96
CA TRP A 912 15.08 15.04 8.57
C TRP A 912 14.23 15.90 7.62
N ALA A 913 12.92 16.03 7.89
CA ALA A 913 12.08 16.98 7.17
C ALA A 913 12.59 18.42 7.35
N LEU A 914 12.99 18.80 8.58
CA LEU A 914 13.59 20.11 8.86
C LEU A 914 14.96 20.26 8.18
N VAL A 915 15.85 19.27 8.28
CA VAL A 915 17.18 19.29 7.63
C VAL A 915 17.04 19.50 6.12
N THR A 916 16.15 18.77 5.47
CA THR A 916 15.92 18.89 4.02
C THR A 916 15.39 20.27 3.67
N LEU A 917 14.45 20.81 4.45
CA LEU A 917 13.96 22.17 4.26
C LEU A 917 15.09 23.20 4.36
N LEU A 918 15.93 23.11 5.39
CA LEU A 918 17.05 24.03 5.59
C LEU A 918 18.08 23.95 4.45
N ILE A 919 18.38 22.76 3.93
CA ILE A 919 19.27 22.58 2.78
C ILE A 919 18.71 23.30 1.53
N TYR A 920 17.44 23.05 1.20
CA TYR A 920 16.81 23.69 0.04
C TYR A 920 16.72 25.21 0.18
N VAL A 921 16.40 25.70 1.38
CA VAL A 921 16.39 27.13 1.69
C VAL A 921 17.80 27.73 1.58
N ALA A 922 18.82 27.04 2.07
CA ALA A 922 20.22 27.48 1.96
C ALA A 922 20.67 27.58 0.49
N ILE A 923 20.26 26.66 -0.38
CA ILE A 923 20.55 26.73 -1.83
C ILE A 923 19.91 27.98 -2.45
N LEU A 924 18.64 28.29 -2.13
CA LEU A 924 17.99 29.50 -2.65
C LEU A 924 18.64 30.78 -2.11
N HIS A 925 19.03 30.80 -0.84
CA HIS A 925 19.72 31.93 -0.23
C HIS A 925 21.11 32.13 -0.80
N ALA A 926 21.86 31.05 -1.04
CA ALA A 926 23.17 31.11 -1.68
C ALA A 926 23.08 31.70 -3.09
N ARG A 927 22.01 31.41 -3.84
CA ARG A 927 21.76 32.07 -5.13
C ARG A 927 21.41 33.54 -4.97
N PHE A 928 20.54 33.87 -4.03
CA PHE A 928 20.13 35.26 -3.77
C PHE A 928 21.30 36.14 -3.29
N ALA A 929 22.18 35.59 -2.46
CA ALA A 929 23.38 36.26 -1.95
C ALA A 929 24.54 36.32 -2.97
N GLY A 930 24.38 35.76 -4.18
CA GLY A 930 25.41 35.71 -5.21
C GLY A 930 26.52 34.67 -4.98
N TRP A 931 26.40 33.80 -3.97
CA TRP A 931 27.37 32.73 -3.72
C TRP A 931 27.29 31.60 -4.76
N PHE A 932 26.09 31.33 -5.29
CA PHE A 932 25.87 30.28 -6.28
C PHE A 932 25.65 30.87 -7.68
N ASN A 933 26.62 30.58 -8.57
CA ASN A 933 26.45 30.76 -10.02
C ASN A 933 25.59 29.62 -10.61
N ASN A 934 25.44 29.57 -11.94
CA ASN A 934 24.61 28.54 -12.59
C ASN A 934 25.11 27.11 -12.33
N PHE A 935 26.44 26.91 -12.26
CA PHE A 935 27.00 25.61 -11.89
C PHE A 935 26.71 25.27 -10.42
N GLY A 936 26.83 26.24 -9.51
CA GLY A 936 26.44 26.10 -8.10
C GLY A 936 24.97 25.73 -7.94
N MET A 937 24.08 26.27 -8.77
CA MET A 937 22.68 25.86 -8.80
C MET A 937 22.51 24.39 -9.20
N VAL A 938 23.25 23.92 -10.21
CA VAL A 938 23.24 22.52 -10.65
C VAL A 938 23.76 21.60 -9.54
N VAL A 939 24.88 21.95 -8.88
CA VAL A 939 25.38 21.24 -7.68
C VAL A 939 24.30 21.18 -6.60
N GLY A 940 23.62 22.31 -6.35
CA GLY A 940 22.51 22.39 -5.41
C GLY A 940 21.38 21.41 -5.70
N THR A 941 21.08 21.12 -6.97
CA THR A 941 20.05 20.12 -7.32
C THR A 941 20.45 18.70 -6.89
N ILE A 942 21.74 18.34 -6.96
CA ILE A 942 22.24 17.03 -6.52
C ILE A 942 22.24 16.92 -4.99
N ILE A 943 22.64 17.99 -4.30
CA ILE A 943 22.60 18.09 -2.83
C ILE A 943 21.16 17.99 -2.34
N GLY A 944 20.25 18.77 -2.93
CA GLY A 944 18.82 18.77 -2.57
C GLY A 944 18.17 17.41 -2.80
N PHE A 945 18.41 16.79 -3.97
CA PHE A 945 17.91 15.44 -4.24
C PHE A 945 18.44 14.41 -3.23
N SER A 946 19.73 14.48 -2.87
CA SER A 946 20.33 13.61 -1.86
C SER A 946 19.65 13.78 -0.49
N ALA A 947 19.27 15.02 -0.11
CA ALA A 947 18.55 15.29 1.13
C ALA A 947 17.12 14.71 1.12
N ILE A 948 16.42 14.80 -0.02
CA ILE A 948 15.10 14.15 -0.20
C ILE A 948 15.24 12.63 -0.03
N VAL A 949 16.23 12.00 -0.68
CA VAL A 949 16.49 10.56 -0.54
C VAL A 949 16.86 10.21 0.91
N GLY A 950 17.62 11.05 1.60
CA GLY A 950 17.92 10.89 3.03
C GLY A 950 16.67 10.90 3.91
N SER A 951 15.75 11.82 3.68
CA SER A 951 14.50 11.91 4.45
C SER A 951 13.51 10.79 4.13
N TRP A 952 13.37 10.46 2.86
CA TRP A 952 12.37 9.49 2.39
C TRP A 952 12.84 8.04 2.53
N TYR A 953 14.11 7.76 2.27
CA TYR A 953 14.68 6.41 2.30
C TYR A 953 15.67 6.25 3.47
N GLY A 954 16.58 7.20 3.67
CA GLY A 954 17.61 7.09 4.72
C GLY A 954 17.05 6.91 6.14
N VAL A 955 15.99 7.63 6.49
CA VAL A 955 15.36 7.49 7.82
C VAL A 955 14.66 6.15 8.01
N ASN A 956 14.02 5.64 6.95
CA ASN A 956 13.23 4.42 7.01
C ASN A 956 14.09 3.15 7.00
N PHE A 957 15.25 3.19 6.32
CA PHE A 957 16.05 2.00 6.03
C PHE A 957 17.48 2.06 6.56
N LEU A 958 18.16 3.20 6.42
CA LEU A 958 19.57 3.32 6.82
C LEU A 958 19.73 3.54 8.32
N LEU A 959 18.90 4.36 8.96
CA LEU A 959 19.00 4.61 10.40
C LEU A 959 18.81 3.35 11.27
N PRO A 960 17.82 2.48 11.00
CA PRO A 960 17.69 1.21 11.72
C PRO A 960 18.89 0.28 11.53
N LEU A 961 19.50 0.29 10.34
CA LEU A 961 20.72 -0.49 10.05
C LEU A 961 21.90 -0.04 10.92
N PHE A 962 22.06 1.27 11.17
CA PHE A 962 23.18 1.82 11.93
C PHE A 962 22.96 1.90 13.46
N LYS A 963 21.70 1.93 13.93
CA LYS A 963 21.37 2.15 15.35
C LYS A 963 20.68 0.97 16.06
N GLY A 964 20.39 -0.13 15.36
CA GLY A 964 19.54 -1.21 15.89
C GLY A 964 18.06 -0.92 15.67
N GLY A 965 17.25 -1.98 15.54
CA GLY A 965 15.89 -1.97 14.97
C GLY A 965 14.86 -1.00 15.57
N ASP A 966 15.10 -0.47 16.77
CA ASP A 966 14.18 0.43 17.48
C ASP A 966 14.31 1.91 17.07
N ALA A 967 15.18 2.24 16.10
CA ALA A 967 15.45 3.62 15.69
C ALA A 967 14.34 4.28 14.84
N VAL A 968 13.27 3.54 14.49
CA VAL A 968 12.18 4.05 13.65
C VAL A 968 11.10 4.66 14.55
N GLY A 969 11.06 5.99 14.57
CA GLY A 969 10.05 6.74 15.32
C GLY A 969 8.61 6.45 14.87
N LEU A 970 7.64 6.93 15.65
CA LEU A 970 6.19 6.74 15.49
C LEU A 970 5.64 7.01 14.08
N HIS A 971 6.36 7.77 13.27
CA HIS A 971 6.03 8.15 11.90
C HIS A 971 6.45 7.14 10.82
N SER A 972 7.00 5.99 11.20
CA SER A 972 7.46 4.97 10.25
C SER A 972 6.47 3.85 9.99
N TYR A 973 5.72 4.01 8.89
CA TYR A 973 4.73 3.02 8.42
C TYR A 973 5.11 2.34 7.10
N GLY A 974 6.26 2.72 6.52
CA GLY A 974 6.79 2.15 5.28
C GLY A 974 8.11 1.45 5.55
N SER A 975 8.06 0.15 5.85
CA SER A 975 9.22 -0.74 5.80
C SER A 975 9.19 -1.49 4.47
N GLY A 976 10.14 -1.20 3.58
CA GLY A 976 10.42 -2.04 2.41
C GLY A 976 11.35 -3.19 2.78
N GLY A 977 11.54 -4.13 1.85
CA GLY A 977 12.42 -5.28 2.10
C GLY A 977 13.90 -4.92 2.26
N LYS A 978 14.60 -5.68 3.12
CA LYS A 978 16.05 -5.57 3.33
C LYS A 978 16.78 -5.79 2.00
N GLY A 979 17.75 -4.95 1.61
CA GLY A 979 18.58 -5.14 0.41
C GLY A 979 18.47 -4.04 -0.66
N SER A 980 17.39 -3.24 -0.68
CA SER A 980 17.34 -2.06 -1.56
C SER A 980 18.29 -0.94 -1.12
N GLU A 981 18.86 -1.00 0.10
CA GLU A 981 19.75 0.05 0.59
C GLU A 981 20.98 0.20 -0.29
N ILE A 982 21.54 -0.92 -0.74
CA ILE A 982 22.75 -0.93 -1.58
C ILE A 982 22.46 -0.30 -2.93
N MET A 983 21.30 -0.59 -3.54
CA MET A 983 20.93 -0.02 -4.84
C MET A 983 20.72 1.50 -4.74
N VAL A 984 20.00 1.96 -3.71
CA VAL A 984 19.75 3.40 -3.50
C VAL A 984 21.05 4.13 -3.17
N MET A 985 21.89 3.57 -2.30
CA MET A 985 23.18 4.17 -1.94
C MET A 985 24.16 4.18 -3.12
N GLY A 986 24.21 3.10 -3.90
CA GLY A 986 25.00 3.04 -5.14
C GLY A 986 24.53 4.07 -6.17
N PHE A 987 23.23 4.27 -6.31
CA PHE A 987 22.66 5.31 -7.17
C PHE A 987 23.05 6.72 -6.70
N VAL A 988 22.91 7.02 -5.39
CA VAL A 988 23.33 8.31 -4.83
C VAL A 988 24.84 8.51 -5.02
N ALA A 989 25.67 7.51 -4.72
CA ALA A 989 27.12 7.58 -4.92
C ALA A 989 27.48 7.86 -6.38
N ALA A 990 26.80 7.20 -7.34
CA ALA A 990 27.00 7.44 -8.77
C ALA A 990 26.69 8.89 -9.17
N ASN A 991 25.66 9.52 -8.58
CA ASN A 991 25.36 10.94 -8.80
C ASN A 991 26.51 11.84 -8.34
N TRP A 992 27.07 11.59 -7.15
CA TRP A 992 28.18 12.36 -6.60
C TRP A 992 29.49 12.16 -7.38
N ILE A 993 29.79 10.93 -7.79
CA ILE A 993 30.95 10.61 -8.63
C ILE A 993 30.84 11.34 -9.98
N ALA A 994 29.67 11.26 -10.64
CA ALA A 994 29.44 11.96 -11.90
C ALA A 994 29.59 13.48 -11.74
N LEU A 995 29.04 14.06 -10.67
CA LEU A 995 29.23 15.47 -10.35
C LEU A 995 30.71 15.83 -10.17
N GLY A 996 31.48 14.98 -9.48
CA GLY A 996 32.93 15.13 -9.31
C GLY A 996 33.68 15.18 -10.64
N PHE A 997 33.37 14.28 -11.58
CA PHE A 997 33.96 14.31 -12.92
C PHE A 997 33.60 15.56 -13.72
N VAL A 998 32.34 16.01 -13.66
CA VAL A 998 31.89 17.23 -14.33
C VAL A 998 32.57 18.46 -13.72
N ALA A 999 32.65 18.52 -12.39
CA ALA A 999 33.32 19.60 -11.68
C ALA A 999 34.81 19.67 -12.04
N LEU A 1000 35.49 18.52 -12.12
CA LEU A 1000 36.89 18.45 -12.56
C LEU A 1000 37.04 19.01 -13.98
N ARG A 1001 36.21 18.57 -14.92
CA ARG A 1001 36.23 19.09 -16.30
C ARG A 1001 36.00 20.61 -16.32
N PHE A 1002 35.01 21.08 -15.59
CA PHE A 1002 34.68 22.50 -15.50
C PHE A 1002 35.86 23.33 -14.96
N GLN A 1003 36.56 22.83 -13.94
CA GLN A 1003 37.76 23.49 -13.42
C GLN A 1003 38.92 23.47 -14.43
N ILE A 1004 39.14 22.35 -15.13
CA ILE A 1004 40.16 22.27 -16.19
C ILE A 1004 39.88 23.30 -17.29
N SER A 1005 38.63 23.47 -17.71
CA SER A 1005 38.26 24.49 -18.72
C SER A 1005 38.42 25.94 -18.25
N LYS A 1006 38.44 26.20 -16.94
CA LYS A 1006 38.76 27.53 -16.41
C LYS A 1006 40.26 27.82 -16.43
N LEU A 1007 41.08 26.78 -16.34
CA LEU A 1007 42.54 26.88 -16.33
C LEU A 1007 43.13 26.97 -17.75
N SER A 1008 42.37 26.59 -18.79
CA SER A 1008 42.80 26.77 -20.18
C SER A 1008 42.84 28.25 -20.54
N VAL A 1009 44.03 28.73 -20.93
CA VAL A 1009 44.27 30.10 -21.40
C VAL A 1009 43.57 30.30 -22.75
N VAL A 1010 42.85 31.40 -22.88
CA VAL A 1010 42.17 31.83 -24.11
C VAL A 1010 43.17 32.64 -24.93
N ASP A 1011 43.28 32.37 -26.23
CA ASP A 1011 44.05 33.23 -27.14
C ASP A 1011 43.36 34.60 -27.26
N GLU A 1012 44.10 35.69 -27.08
CA GLU A 1012 43.55 37.06 -27.18
C GLU A 1012 42.86 37.32 -28.54
N ASN A 1013 43.22 36.57 -29.58
CA ASN A 1013 42.60 36.65 -30.91
C ASN A 1013 41.26 35.89 -31.04
N GLU A 1014 40.89 35.07 -30.07
CA GLU A 1014 39.65 34.27 -30.06
C GLU A 1014 38.51 34.92 -29.25
N VAL A 1015 38.73 36.13 -28.71
CA VAL A 1015 37.73 36.83 -27.89
C VAL A 1015 36.57 37.35 -28.76
N GLU A 1016 35.34 36.94 -28.44
CA GLU A 1016 34.13 37.42 -29.12
C GLU A 1016 33.84 38.87 -28.71
N GLU A 1017 33.97 39.81 -29.64
CA GLU A 1017 33.60 41.21 -29.45
C GLU A 1017 32.09 41.39 -29.70
N VAL A 1018 31.33 41.74 -28.67
CA VAL A 1018 29.89 42.05 -28.81
C VAL A 1018 29.76 43.56 -29.03
N VAL A 1019 29.44 43.96 -30.26
CA VAL A 1019 29.03 45.32 -30.58
C VAL A 1019 27.66 45.55 -29.95
N ILE A 1020 27.62 46.37 -28.89
CA ILE A 1020 26.37 46.88 -28.31
C ILE A 1020 25.74 47.77 -29.38
N LYS A 1021 24.58 47.39 -29.92
CA LYS A 1021 23.76 48.31 -30.72
C LYS A 1021 23.08 49.27 -29.74
N ASP A 1022 23.58 50.50 -29.67
CA ASP A 1022 22.89 51.62 -29.03
C ASP A 1022 21.71 52.05 -29.90
N ASP A 1023 20.59 51.32 -29.80
CA ASP A 1023 19.27 51.85 -30.19
C ASP A 1023 18.63 52.49 -28.95
N LEU A 1024 19.28 53.53 -28.41
CA LEU A 1024 18.63 54.48 -27.51
C LEU A 1024 18.08 55.64 -28.37
N PRO A 1025 16.82 56.07 -28.18
CA PRO A 1025 16.34 57.29 -28.84
C PRO A 1025 17.19 58.47 -28.35
N GLU A 1026 17.69 59.28 -29.28
CA GLU A 1026 18.35 60.56 -28.97
C GLU A 1026 17.48 61.37 -28.00
N ASP A 1027 18.08 61.78 -26.89
CA ASP A 1027 17.53 62.79 -25.99
C ASP A 1027 17.17 64.02 -26.82
N ARG A 1028 15.90 64.46 -26.72
CA ARG A 1028 15.53 65.78 -27.19
C ARG A 1028 16.30 66.78 -26.35
N ASP A 1029 17.15 67.57 -27.00
CA ASP A 1029 17.71 68.81 -26.47
C ASP A 1029 16.59 69.65 -25.84
N GLU A 1030 16.54 69.69 -24.50
CA GLU A 1030 15.89 70.78 -23.77
C GLU A 1030 16.82 72.00 -23.86
N SER A 1031 16.68 72.74 -24.95
CA SER A 1031 17.23 74.08 -25.08
C SER A 1031 16.58 75.02 -24.06
N GLU A 1032 17.43 75.83 -23.42
CA GLU A 1032 17.10 77.07 -22.72
C GLU A 1032 15.95 77.83 -23.42
N GLU A 1033 14.80 77.96 -22.75
CA GLU A 1033 13.89 79.09 -22.97
C GLU A 1033 13.40 79.65 -21.62
N ASP A 1034 13.96 80.83 -21.35
CA ASP A 1034 13.48 81.92 -20.52
C ASP A 1034 11.94 81.98 -20.37
N PHE A 1035 11.45 81.94 -19.14
CA PHE A 1035 10.20 82.60 -18.78
C PHE A 1035 10.34 83.27 -17.40
N THR A 1036 10.82 84.50 -17.47
CA THR A 1036 10.31 85.57 -16.63
C THR A 1036 8.80 85.79 -16.87
N ASP A 1037 8.15 86.21 -15.79
CA ASP A 1037 6.93 87.03 -15.75
C ASP A 1037 5.52 86.39 -15.62
N THR A 1038 4.98 86.61 -14.41
CA THR A 1038 3.60 86.96 -14.00
C THR A 1038 2.33 86.30 -14.60
N LYS A 1039 1.60 85.67 -13.66
CA LYS A 1039 0.16 85.78 -13.29
C LYS A 1039 -0.60 84.46 -13.18
#